data_AF-A0A432J671-F1
#
_entry.id   AF-A0A432J671-F1
#
_cell.length_a   1.000
_cell.length_b   1.000
_cell.length_c   1.000
_cell.angle_alpha   90.00
_cell.angle_beta   90.00
_cell.angle_gamma   90.00
#
_symmetry.space_group_name_H-M   'P 1'
#
loop_
_entity.id
_entity.type
_entity.pdbx_description
1 polymer ?
#
loop_
_entity_poly.entity_id
_entity_poly.type
_entity_poly.pdbx_seq_one_letter_code
_entity_poly.pdbx_strand_id
1 'polypeptide(L)'
;HPPKKSIASIAAESLGYFAQPIRILRSYRHEYLRYDLIAALSVAVILLPQSIVYAFIAGMPPAAGLYTAIVGTIIAALWGSSQQAQSGPTNTHALLTLSVAMTVATVGTPEYLSVVALLALMVGAFKLTIGITRLGVLANFVSDAVIVGFTAGAGILIAINQLPHLMGLHLPHSSNLMETISQMLHHMNEVHLPSLALGLLVLVIVVALTKINRKIPGPFIAMILAGALVGIFHLDQLGVSVVGELPRGLPPLAKIPITDWQLIGRLSTGALAVGAIGLVQTTSVTRSLASMTGQRLDTNQEFVAQGLANIGAGLFSGFLVTSSFNRSALNLQSGARTQLAAIFTGLIVLIAMLILAPYAALLPGTALAGVLLVIASRMVDRQEISRILHAGRGDAIVMIVTLVFSLILPLESAVIAGILLSLGHYILRTSTPQVIPVLPDDSFKHLVPRPDKPQCPQLAVIEVQGDLYFGAISHIEETILENKRKHPQQLFLLLRMQNVQVIDISGIHMLEALLNTYREAGGDVYLVKVHSHIAQHMEELDFVDKLGSDHFLEEDTAISHLFYHVLDPAVCIYECDTRAFSECQNLPRPTEHITLPHIDISSAEAIPTISVEALAKALQGPAPPVVLDIREPREYKRSHIPQAQNLPFSKIISQPPEAPSDRPVVLVGRTSRRSRRVAQYLQKRGYDNISILEGGLQAWENADLLTAVDFS
;
A
#
# COMPACT_ATOMS: atom_id res chain seq x y z
N HIS A 1 3.45 -17.47 -11.27
CA HIS A 1 2.11 -16.91 -11.55
C HIS A 1 1.02 -17.66 -10.78
N PRO A 2 0.08 -17.00 -10.07
CA PRO A 2 -1.13 -17.69 -9.63
C PRO A 2 -1.93 -18.13 -10.86
N PRO A 3 -2.60 -19.29 -10.83
CA PRO A 3 -3.34 -19.79 -11.99
C PRO A 3 -4.42 -18.80 -12.40
N LYS A 4 -4.51 -18.49 -13.71
CA LYS A 4 -5.61 -17.69 -14.28
C LYS A 4 -6.93 -18.37 -13.89
N LYS A 5 -7.69 -17.75 -12.99
CA LYS A 5 -9.01 -18.23 -12.58
C LYS A 5 -9.89 -18.37 -13.82
N SER A 6 -10.46 -19.56 -14.04
CA SER A 6 -11.42 -19.79 -15.13
C SER A 6 -12.63 -18.86 -14.97
N ILE A 7 -13.21 -18.39 -16.08
CA ILE A 7 -14.44 -17.58 -16.10
C ILE A 7 -15.55 -18.25 -15.27
N ALA A 8 -15.62 -19.59 -15.30
CA ALA A 8 -16.58 -20.36 -14.51
C ALA A 8 -16.37 -20.21 -12.99
N SER A 9 -15.13 -20.09 -12.53
CA SER A 9 -14.82 -19.87 -11.11
C SER A 9 -15.19 -18.46 -10.64
N ILE A 10 -15.01 -17.45 -11.51
CA ILE A 10 -15.41 -16.07 -11.25
C ILE A 10 -16.93 -15.95 -11.19
N ALA A 11 -17.65 -16.66 -12.07
CA ALA A 11 -19.11 -16.70 -12.08
C ALA A 11 -19.68 -17.40 -10.82
N ALA A 12 -19.12 -18.54 -10.43
CA ALA A 12 -19.52 -19.27 -9.22
C ALA A 12 -19.27 -18.45 -7.94
N GLU A 13 -18.13 -17.76 -7.86
CA GLU A 13 -17.81 -16.87 -6.76
C GLU A 13 -18.74 -15.64 -6.70
N SER A 14 -19.09 -15.07 -7.85
CA SER A 14 -20.04 -13.95 -7.95
C SER A 14 -21.46 -14.32 -7.52
N LEU A 15 -21.91 -15.55 -7.83
CA LEU A 15 -23.18 -16.09 -7.34
C LEU A 15 -23.21 -16.22 -5.82
N GLY A 16 -22.05 -16.41 -5.18
CA GLY A 16 -21.90 -16.44 -3.73
C GLY A 16 -22.42 -15.17 -3.04
N TYR A 17 -22.26 -13.99 -3.66
CA TYR A 17 -22.73 -12.73 -3.07
C TYR A 17 -24.26 -12.67 -2.91
N PHE A 18 -25.01 -13.34 -3.79
CA PHE A 18 -26.47 -13.34 -3.77
C PHE A 18 -27.06 -14.35 -2.77
N ALA A 19 -26.25 -15.29 -2.26
CA ALA A 19 -26.66 -16.26 -1.25
C ALA A 19 -26.65 -15.69 0.19
N GLN A 20 -26.19 -14.45 0.37
CA GLN A 20 -26.04 -13.81 1.68
C GLN A 20 -27.33 -13.79 2.53
N PRO A 21 -28.54 -13.51 2.01
CA PRO A 21 -29.77 -13.58 2.80
C PRO A 21 -30.02 -14.95 3.43
N ILE A 22 -29.73 -16.03 2.69
CA ILE A 22 -29.88 -17.42 3.17
C ILE A 22 -28.87 -17.68 4.29
N ARG A 23 -27.63 -17.18 4.15
CA ARG A 23 -26.59 -17.31 5.17
C ARG A 23 -26.96 -16.58 6.45
N ILE A 24 -27.52 -15.36 6.36
CA ILE A 24 -28.00 -14.59 7.51
C ILE A 24 -29.08 -15.38 8.25
N LEU A 25 -30.10 -15.87 7.53
CA LEU A 25 -31.21 -16.61 8.14
C LEU A 25 -30.75 -17.92 8.79
N ARG A 26 -29.82 -18.67 8.17
CA ARG A 26 -29.31 -19.94 8.72
C ARG A 26 -28.39 -19.76 9.92
N SER A 27 -27.66 -18.64 9.99
CA SER A 27 -26.71 -18.37 11.09
C SER A 27 -27.34 -17.59 12.24
N TYR A 28 -28.60 -17.17 12.10
CA TYR A 28 -29.28 -16.36 13.11
C TYR A 28 -29.62 -17.16 14.36
N ARG A 29 -29.35 -16.56 15.53
CA ARG A 29 -29.67 -17.15 16.82
C ARG A 29 -30.75 -16.34 17.50
N HIS A 30 -31.75 -17.01 18.08
CA HIS A 30 -32.87 -16.35 18.77
C HIS A 30 -32.43 -15.44 19.93
N GLU A 31 -31.27 -15.69 20.54
CA GLU A 31 -30.69 -14.85 21.58
C GLU A 31 -30.38 -13.41 21.11
N TYR A 32 -30.19 -13.20 19.80
CA TYR A 32 -29.90 -11.89 19.21
C TYR A 32 -31.15 -11.05 18.97
N LEU A 33 -32.34 -11.66 18.93
CA LEU A 33 -33.60 -10.98 18.59
C LEU A 33 -33.85 -9.75 19.46
N ARG A 34 -33.67 -9.88 20.77
CA ARG A 34 -33.87 -8.76 21.71
C ARG A 34 -32.90 -7.60 21.44
N TYR A 35 -31.65 -7.90 21.09
CA TYR A 35 -30.61 -6.90 20.90
C TYR A 35 -30.82 -6.16 19.57
N ASP A 36 -31.08 -6.92 18.51
CA ASP A 36 -31.30 -6.37 17.18
C ASP A 36 -32.59 -5.56 17.12
N LEU A 37 -33.67 -5.99 17.78
CA LEU A 37 -34.94 -5.25 17.82
C LEU A 37 -34.79 -3.92 18.59
N ILE A 38 -34.10 -3.94 19.73
CA ILE A 38 -33.81 -2.75 20.52
C ILE A 38 -32.98 -1.74 19.70
N ALA A 39 -31.94 -2.23 19.03
CA ALA A 39 -31.08 -1.38 18.20
C ALA A 39 -31.84 -0.82 17.00
N ALA A 40 -32.62 -1.65 16.31
CA ALA A 40 -33.48 -1.27 15.21
C ALA A 40 -34.44 -0.13 15.58
N LEU A 41 -35.09 -0.27 16.73
CA LEU A 41 -36.05 0.69 17.24
C LEU A 41 -35.37 2.03 17.61
N SER A 42 -34.18 1.96 18.19
CA SER A 42 -33.37 3.15 18.50
C SER A 42 -32.96 3.90 17.23
N VAL A 43 -32.55 3.17 16.19
CA VAL A 43 -32.15 3.74 14.89
C VAL A 43 -33.36 4.28 14.13
N ALA A 44 -34.50 3.58 14.14
CA ALA A 44 -35.71 3.97 13.41
C ALA A 44 -36.23 5.34 13.84
N VAL A 45 -36.18 5.63 15.14
CA VAL A 45 -36.57 6.93 15.72
C VAL A 45 -35.75 8.09 15.14
N ILE A 46 -34.47 7.87 14.83
CA ILE A 46 -33.61 8.87 14.19
C ILE A 46 -33.80 8.89 12.68
N LEU A 47 -33.92 7.71 12.06
CA LEU A 47 -33.99 7.54 10.62
C LEU A 47 -35.24 8.21 10.04
N LEU A 48 -36.37 8.12 10.73
CA LEU A 48 -37.65 8.66 10.29
C LEU A 48 -37.58 10.18 10.01
N PRO A 49 -37.29 11.07 10.98
CA PRO A 49 -37.21 12.51 10.72
C PRO A 49 -36.09 12.88 9.76
N GLN A 50 -34.93 12.24 9.88
CA GLN A 50 -33.80 12.51 8.98
C GLN A 50 -34.13 12.24 7.53
N SER A 51 -34.86 11.16 7.26
CA SER A 51 -35.21 10.78 5.89
C SER A 51 -36.07 11.83 5.19
N ILE A 52 -36.96 12.52 5.92
CA ILE A 52 -37.82 13.59 5.41
C ILE A 52 -36.99 14.83 5.09
N VAL A 53 -36.13 15.24 6.03
CA VAL A 53 -35.21 16.38 5.82
C VAL A 53 -34.33 16.12 4.60
N TYR A 54 -33.77 14.92 4.46
CA TYR A 54 -32.93 14.58 3.32
C TYR A 54 -33.71 14.48 2.01
N ALA A 55 -35.00 14.13 2.03
CA ALA A 55 -35.85 14.22 0.84
C ALA A 55 -36.00 15.67 0.37
N PHE A 56 -36.25 16.61 1.28
CA PHE A 56 -36.31 18.03 0.93
C PHE A 56 -35.00 18.55 0.34
N ILE A 57 -33.87 18.18 0.94
CA ILE A 57 -32.53 18.51 0.42
C ILE A 57 -32.31 17.91 -0.98
N ALA A 58 -32.82 16.71 -1.23
CA ALA A 58 -32.76 16.07 -2.54
C ALA A 58 -33.77 16.65 -3.56
N GLY A 59 -34.54 17.68 -3.22
CA GLY A 59 -35.60 18.21 -4.09
C GLY A 59 -36.79 17.25 -4.27
N MET A 60 -36.93 16.26 -3.39
CA MET A 60 -37.92 15.19 -3.47
C MET A 60 -39.06 15.39 -2.45
N PRO A 61 -40.26 14.84 -2.72
CA PRO A 61 -41.34 14.83 -1.74
C PRO A 61 -40.93 14.09 -0.46
N PRO A 62 -41.42 14.49 0.74
CA PRO A 62 -41.12 13.84 2.03
C PRO A 62 -41.26 12.31 2.03
N ALA A 63 -42.28 11.81 1.33
CA ALA A 63 -42.54 10.37 1.23
C ALA A 63 -41.38 9.60 0.60
N ALA A 64 -40.68 10.18 -0.38
CA ALA A 64 -39.53 9.56 -1.03
C ALA A 64 -38.37 9.31 -0.04
N GLY A 65 -38.23 10.15 0.98
CA GLY A 65 -37.30 9.94 2.08
C GLY A 65 -37.59 8.65 2.84
N LEU A 66 -38.84 8.49 3.26
CA LEU A 66 -39.29 7.30 3.98
C LEU A 66 -39.20 6.05 3.11
N TYR A 67 -39.56 6.14 1.82
CA TYR A 67 -39.40 5.03 0.87
C TYR A 67 -37.93 4.59 0.74
N THR A 68 -37.02 5.56 0.62
CA THR A 68 -35.57 5.31 0.58
C THR A 68 -35.07 4.67 1.88
N ALA A 69 -35.58 5.12 3.03
CA ALA A 69 -35.26 4.55 4.33
C ALA A 69 -35.79 3.12 4.51
N ILE A 70 -36.98 2.81 4.01
CA ILE A 70 -37.54 1.45 4.12
C ILE A 70 -36.79 0.50 3.19
N VAL A 71 -36.81 0.81 1.88
CA VAL A 71 -36.32 -0.09 0.84
C VAL A 71 -34.80 -0.18 0.87
N GLY A 72 -34.12 0.97 0.97
CA GLY A 72 -32.66 1.04 0.98
C GLY A 72 -32.04 0.32 2.18
N THR A 73 -32.60 0.51 3.38
CA THR A 73 -32.08 -0.14 4.59
C THR A 73 -32.30 -1.65 4.55
N ILE A 74 -33.49 -2.12 4.15
CA ILE A 74 -33.80 -3.56 4.09
C ILE A 74 -32.90 -4.26 3.06
N ILE A 75 -32.81 -3.72 1.84
CA ILE A 75 -32.01 -4.35 0.78
C ILE A 75 -30.52 -4.31 1.12
N ALA A 76 -29.98 -3.17 1.58
CA ALA A 76 -28.58 -3.10 1.96
C ALA A 76 -28.23 -4.13 3.06
N ALA A 77 -29.13 -4.34 4.03
CA ALA A 77 -28.91 -5.29 5.11
C ALA A 77 -28.99 -6.76 4.66
N LEU A 78 -29.89 -7.09 3.73
CA LEU A 78 -30.05 -8.46 3.19
C LEU A 78 -28.79 -8.95 2.46
N TRP A 79 -28.11 -8.06 1.76
CA TRP A 79 -26.89 -8.38 1.00
C TRP A 79 -25.60 -7.82 1.62
N GLY A 80 -25.69 -7.13 2.75
CA GLY A 80 -24.54 -6.49 3.41
C GLY A 80 -23.60 -7.49 4.07
N SER A 81 -22.31 -7.12 4.15
CA SER A 81 -21.34 -7.88 4.94
C SER A 81 -21.30 -7.39 6.38
N SER A 82 -21.42 -6.08 6.61
CA SER A 82 -21.32 -5.51 7.96
C SER A 82 -22.54 -5.84 8.80
N GLN A 83 -22.33 -6.27 10.05
CA GLN A 83 -23.41 -6.59 10.98
C GLN A 83 -24.11 -5.35 11.55
N GLN A 84 -23.43 -4.20 11.60
CA GLN A 84 -23.96 -2.99 12.26
C GLN A 84 -24.23 -1.83 11.29
N ALA A 85 -23.85 -1.95 10.02
CA ALA A 85 -24.07 -0.91 9.03
C ALA A 85 -25.57 -0.65 8.81
N GLN A 86 -25.92 0.63 8.80
CA GLN A 86 -27.27 1.13 8.55
C GLN A 86 -27.21 2.03 7.31
N SER A 87 -27.66 1.51 6.18
CA SER A 87 -27.76 2.26 4.93
C SER A 87 -29.12 2.92 4.79
N GLY A 88 -29.19 4.02 4.06
CA GLY A 88 -30.43 4.76 3.81
C GLY A 88 -30.13 6.14 3.21
N PRO A 89 -31.08 7.09 3.25
CA PRO A 89 -30.83 8.44 2.80
C PRO A 89 -29.81 9.13 3.71
N THR A 90 -28.91 9.92 3.14
CA THR A 90 -27.93 10.72 3.88
C THR A 90 -27.85 12.13 3.32
N ASN A 91 -27.40 13.08 4.14
CA ASN A 91 -27.25 14.48 3.73
C ASN A 91 -26.41 14.64 2.45
N THR A 92 -25.22 14.01 2.42
CA THR A 92 -24.30 14.08 1.28
C THR A 92 -24.96 13.56 0.00
N HIS A 93 -25.58 12.38 0.05
CA HIS A 93 -26.20 11.81 -1.15
C HIS A 93 -27.48 12.52 -1.55
N ALA A 94 -28.18 13.19 -0.63
CA ALA A 94 -29.30 14.07 -0.96
C ALA A 94 -28.83 15.30 -1.75
N LEU A 95 -27.78 15.99 -1.27
CA LEU A 95 -27.18 17.13 -1.97
C LEU A 95 -26.63 16.74 -3.34
N LEU A 96 -25.96 15.59 -3.43
CA LEU A 96 -25.45 15.08 -4.70
C LEU A 96 -26.57 14.67 -5.66
N THR A 97 -27.67 14.09 -5.14
CA THR A 97 -28.87 13.82 -5.94
C THR A 97 -29.40 15.11 -6.54
N LEU A 98 -29.58 16.15 -5.71
CA LEU A 98 -30.05 17.46 -6.15
C LEU A 98 -29.11 18.05 -7.21
N SER A 99 -27.81 18.12 -6.91
CA SER A 99 -26.80 18.73 -7.78
C SER A 99 -26.73 18.07 -9.14
N VAL A 100 -26.81 16.74 -9.23
CA VAL A 100 -26.78 16.03 -10.51
C VAL A 100 -28.13 16.14 -11.23
N ALA A 101 -29.24 15.88 -10.54
CA ALA A 101 -30.57 15.86 -11.17
C ALA A 101 -31.00 17.24 -11.70
N MET A 102 -30.63 18.32 -11.02
CA MET A 102 -30.96 19.70 -11.46
C MET A 102 -30.28 20.11 -12.77
N THR A 103 -29.22 19.42 -13.19
CA THR A 103 -28.57 19.69 -14.48
C THR A 103 -29.42 19.28 -15.68
N VAL A 104 -30.41 18.41 -15.47
CA VAL A 104 -31.22 17.82 -16.54
C VAL A 104 -32.72 17.99 -16.34
N ALA A 105 -33.21 18.19 -15.11
CA ALA A 105 -34.64 18.37 -14.82
C ALA A 105 -34.88 19.41 -13.73
N THR A 106 -36.07 20.05 -13.77
CA THR A 106 -36.48 21.09 -12.81
C THR A 106 -37.15 20.50 -11.58
N VAL A 107 -36.68 20.89 -10.39
CA VAL A 107 -37.23 20.43 -9.10
C VAL A 107 -38.75 20.68 -9.02
N GLY A 108 -39.48 19.70 -8.47
CA GLY A 108 -40.94 19.78 -8.30
C GLY A 108 -41.76 19.28 -9.49
N THR A 109 -41.13 18.92 -10.61
CA THR A 109 -41.83 18.32 -11.76
C THR A 109 -41.89 16.79 -11.67
N PRO A 110 -42.90 16.13 -12.28
CA PRO A 110 -42.93 14.66 -12.37
C PRO A 110 -41.70 14.06 -13.08
N GLU A 111 -41.12 14.80 -14.02
CA GLU A 111 -39.88 14.44 -14.72
C GLU A 111 -38.68 14.40 -13.77
N TYR A 112 -38.59 15.33 -12.81
CA TYR A 112 -37.53 15.31 -11.81
C TYR A 112 -37.52 14.01 -11.00
N LEU A 113 -38.69 13.50 -10.60
CA LEU A 113 -38.80 12.26 -9.84
C LEU A 113 -38.30 11.06 -10.67
N SER A 114 -38.60 11.02 -11.96
CA SER A 114 -38.16 9.94 -12.84
C SER A 114 -36.66 10.00 -13.14
N VAL A 115 -36.09 11.21 -13.25
CA VAL A 115 -34.64 11.46 -13.36
C VAL A 115 -33.91 10.99 -12.10
N VAL A 116 -34.39 11.31 -10.91
CA VAL A 116 -33.78 10.89 -9.64
C VAL A 116 -33.83 9.37 -9.49
N ALA A 117 -34.95 8.74 -9.86
CA ALA A 117 -35.07 7.29 -9.86
C ALA A 117 -34.09 6.62 -10.85
N LEU A 118 -33.93 7.18 -12.05
CA LEU A 118 -32.95 6.72 -13.04
C LEU A 118 -31.52 6.87 -12.53
N LEU A 119 -31.19 8.02 -11.92
CA LEU A 119 -29.88 8.27 -11.31
C LEU A 119 -29.57 7.22 -10.23
N ALA A 120 -30.54 6.90 -9.37
CA ALA A 120 -30.38 5.85 -8.37
C ALA A 120 -30.12 4.47 -8.98
N LEU A 121 -30.83 4.13 -10.06
CA LEU A 121 -30.59 2.89 -10.81
C LEU A 121 -29.19 2.85 -11.42
N MET A 122 -28.73 3.93 -12.03
CA MET A 122 -27.38 4.03 -12.63
C MET A 122 -26.27 3.93 -11.58
N VAL A 123 -26.39 4.65 -10.47
CA VAL A 123 -25.46 4.56 -9.34
C VAL A 123 -25.44 3.14 -8.78
N GLY A 124 -26.61 2.52 -8.64
CA GLY A 124 -26.72 1.15 -8.15
C GLY A 124 -26.08 0.12 -9.08
N ALA A 125 -26.30 0.24 -10.39
CA ALA A 125 -25.68 -0.61 -11.40
C ALA A 125 -24.16 -0.48 -11.41
N PHE A 126 -23.64 0.74 -11.27
CA PHE A 126 -22.20 1.00 -11.14
C PHE A 126 -21.62 0.31 -9.89
N LYS A 127 -22.18 0.55 -8.70
CA LYS A 127 -21.70 -0.04 -7.44
C LYS A 127 -21.77 -1.57 -7.47
N LEU A 128 -22.84 -2.13 -8.03
CA LEU A 128 -23.02 -3.57 -8.22
C LEU A 128 -21.92 -4.15 -9.12
N THR A 129 -21.61 -3.46 -10.23
CA THR A 129 -20.53 -3.87 -11.15
C THR A 129 -19.18 -3.88 -10.45
N ILE A 130 -18.84 -2.83 -9.70
CA ILE A 130 -17.58 -2.76 -8.92
C ILE A 130 -17.50 -3.91 -7.88
N GLY A 131 -18.61 -4.22 -7.20
CA GLY A 131 -18.67 -5.32 -6.24
C GLY A 131 -18.46 -6.70 -6.87
N ILE A 132 -19.18 -6.99 -7.97
CA ILE A 132 -19.09 -8.28 -8.68
C ILE A 132 -17.70 -8.49 -9.31
N THR A 133 -17.12 -7.42 -9.86
CA THR A 133 -15.76 -7.44 -10.45
C THR A 133 -14.63 -7.44 -9.42
N ARG A 134 -14.95 -7.40 -8.13
CA ARG A 134 -14.01 -7.49 -7.00
C ARG A 134 -13.01 -6.33 -6.91
N LEU A 135 -13.39 -5.16 -7.39
CA LEU A 135 -12.57 -3.95 -7.33
C LEU A 135 -12.57 -3.29 -5.92
N GLY A 136 -13.25 -3.89 -4.94
CA GLY A 136 -13.20 -3.48 -3.53
C GLY A 136 -11.85 -3.71 -2.85
N VAL A 137 -10.86 -4.32 -3.52
CA VAL A 137 -9.48 -4.41 -3.00
C VAL A 137 -8.88 -3.02 -2.74
N LEU A 138 -9.30 -1.99 -3.48
CA LEU A 138 -8.85 -0.62 -3.31
C LEU A 138 -9.24 -0.05 -1.92
N ALA A 139 -10.27 -0.61 -1.29
CA ALA A 139 -10.59 -0.26 0.09
C ALA A 139 -9.47 -0.68 1.05
N ASN A 140 -8.68 -1.72 0.76
CA ASN A 140 -7.63 -2.25 1.64
C ASN A 140 -6.52 -1.28 1.99
N PHE A 141 -6.38 -0.20 1.22
CA PHE A 141 -5.38 0.83 1.45
C PHE A 141 -5.79 1.88 2.50
N VAL A 142 -6.98 1.77 3.12
CA VAL A 142 -7.33 2.60 4.29
C VAL A 142 -6.61 2.05 5.52
N SER A 143 -5.60 2.78 6.01
CA SER A 143 -4.86 2.42 7.23
C SER A 143 -5.64 2.74 8.50
N ASP A 144 -5.25 2.12 9.62
CA ASP A 144 -5.87 2.35 10.94
C ASP A 144 -5.77 3.83 11.37
N ALA A 145 -4.66 4.49 11.03
CA ALA A 145 -4.46 5.93 11.25
C ALA A 145 -5.55 6.78 10.57
N VAL A 146 -5.90 6.46 9.33
CA VAL A 146 -6.99 7.14 8.60
C VAL A 146 -8.32 6.89 9.28
N ILE A 147 -8.61 5.65 9.67
CA ILE A 147 -9.88 5.29 10.32
C ILE A 147 -10.05 6.05 11.63
N VAL A 148 -9.04 6.03 12.52
CA VAL A 148 -9.10 6.69 13.83
C VAL A 148 -9.21 8.21 13.69
N GLY A 149 -8.42 8.81 12.79
CA GLY A 149 -8.50 10.24 12.50
C GLY A 149 -9.89 10.64 11.96
N PHE A 150 -10.42 9.86 11.03
CA PHE A 150 -11.75 10.06 10.47
C PHE A 150 -12.87 9.92 11.51
N THR A 151 -12.85 8.88 12.35
CA THR A 151 -13.89 8.67 13.37
C THR A 151 -13.90 9.76 14.42
N ALA A 152 -12.71 10.21 14.85
CA ALA A 152 -12.58 11.31 15.80
C ALA A 152 -13.07 12.62 15.19
N GLY A 153 -12.67 12.92 13.95
CA GLY A 153 -13.12 14.10 13.22
C GLY A 153 -14.63 14.11 12.98
N ALA A 154 -15.20 13.01 12.51
CA ALA A 154 -16.64 12.85 12.35
C ALA A 154 -17.39 13.02 13.68
N GLY A 155 -16.85 12.50 14.79
CA GLY A 155 -17.46 12.64 16.13
C GLY A 155 -17.53 14.09 16.57
N ILE A 156 -16.43 14.82 16.42
CA ILE A 156 -16.36 16.25 16.73
C ILE A 156 -17.32 17.06 15.83
N LEU A 157 -17.33 16.77 14.53
CA LEU A 157 -18.21 17.45 13.57
C LEU A 157 -19.70 17.21 13.90
N ILE A 158 -20.08 15.97 14.22
CA ILE A 158 -21.44 15.65 14.67
C ILE A 158 -21.76 16.47 15.91
N ALA A 159 -20.88 16.50 16.92
CA ALA A 159 -21.13 17.24 18.15
C ALA A 159 -21.40 18.72 17.87
N ILE A 160 -20.56 19.36 17.06
CA ILE A 160 -20.72 20.78 16.68
C ILE A 160 -22.03 21.02 15.94
N ASN A 161 -22.35 20.17 14.95
CA ASN A 161 -23.57 20.32 14.15
C ASN A 161 -24.86 20.07 14.93
N GLN A 162 -24.79 19.38 16.08
CA GLN A 162 -25.95 19.17 16.94
C GLN A 162 -26.17 20.30 17.97
N LEU A 163 -25.17 21.16 18.23
CA LEU A 163 -25.31 22.24 19.22
C LEU A 163 -26.44 23.23 18.87
N PRO A 164 -26.59 23.72 17.62
CA PRO A 164 -27.70 24.62 17.29
C PRO A 164 -29.07 23.98 17.53
N HIS A 165 -29.21 22.69 17.20
CA HIS A 165 -30.47 21.96 17.38
C HIS A 165 -30.78 21.73 18.86
N LEU A 166 -29.75 21.48 19.68
CA LEU A 166 -29.89 21.40 21.13
C LEU A 166 -30.39 22.73 21.72
N MET A 167 -29.87 23.84 21.22
CA MET A 167 -30.22 25.20 21.65
C MET A 167 -31.56 25.70 21.08
N GLY A 168 -32.20 24.92 20.19
CA GLY A 168 -33.45 25.29 19.52
C GLY A 168 -33.29 26.39 18.46
N LEU A 169 -32.07 26.60 17.96
CA LEU A 169 -31.77 27.59 16.93
C LEU A 169 -32.11 27.05 15.55
N HIS A 170 -32.82 27.84 14.74
CA HIS A 170 -33.17 27.52 13.36
C HIS A 170 -32.14 28.12 12.41
N LEU A 171 -30.99 27.46 12.30
CA LEU A 171 -29.92 27.90 11.39
C LEU A 171 -30.06 27.22 10.02
N PRO A 172 -29.73 27.93 8.92
CA PRO A 172 -29.55 27.29 7.62
C PRO A 172 -28.50 26.17 7.71
N HIS A 173 -28.72 25.08 6.97
CA HIS A 173 -27.78 23.97 6.99
C HIS A 173 -26.49 24.36 6.24
N SER A 174 -25.39 24.59 6.99
CA SER A 174 -24.08 24.89 6.40
C SER A 174 -23.20 23.63 6.32
N SER A 175 -22.44 23.50 5.23
CA SER A 175 -21.47 22.42 5.05
C SER A 175 -20.10 22.74 5.67
N ASN A 176 -19.90 23.98 6.13
CA ASN A 176 -18.63 24.47 6.66
C ASN A 176 -18.74 24.72 8.16
N LEU A 177 -17.87 24.05 8.93
CA LEU A 177 -17.82 24.15 10.40
C LEU A 177 -17.63 25.60 10.87
N MET A 178 -16.78 26.37 10.19
CA MET A 178 -16.55 27.79 10.55
C MET A 178 -17.82 28.63 10.40
N GLU A 179 -18.62 28.33 9.38
CA GLU A 179 -19.89 29.00 9.15
C GLU A 179 -20.94 28.58 10.18
N THR A 180 -21.00 27.31 10.54
CA THR A 180 -21.89 26.83 11.62
C THR A 180 -21.55 27.51 12.95
N ILE A 181 -20.26 27.60 13.30
CA ILE A 181 -19.83 28.26 14.55
C ILE A 181 -20.12 29.75 14.51
N SER A 182 -19.81 30.45 13.40
CA SER A 182 -20.06 31.89 13.31
C SER A 182 -21.55 32.21 13.39
N GLN A 183 -22.39 31.47 12.67
CA GLN A 183 -23.84 31.61 12.72
C GLN A 183 -24.39 31.31 14.12
N MET A 184 -23.90 30.26 14.77
CA MET A 184 -24.29 29.93 16.15
C MET A 184 -23.94 31.07 17.12
N LEU A 185 -22.72 31.62 17.02
CA LEU A 185 -22.27 32.75 17.85
C LEU A 185 -23.12 34.00 17.65
N HIS A 186 -23.55 34.29 16.42
CA HIS A 186 -24.43 35.44 16.13
C HIS A 186 -25.85 35.29 16.68
N HIS A 187 -26.38 34.06 16.74
CA HIS A 187 -27.75 33.78 17.21
C HIS A 187 -27.80 33.29 18.67
N MET A 188 -26.73 33.47 19.45
CA MET A 188 -26.69 33.05 20.86
C MET A 188 -27.76 33.71 21.73
N ASN A 189 -28.29 34.86 21.31
CA ASN A 189 -29.36 35.56 22.03
C ASN A 189 -30.76 34.96 21.75
N GLU A 190 -30.89 34.09 20.75
CA GLU A 190 -32.16 33.48 20.32
C GLU A 190 -32.37 32.07 20.88
N VAL A 191 -31.55 31.68 21.88
CA VAL A 191 -31.58 30.34 22.46
C VAL A 191 -32.94 30.07 23.10
N HIS A 192 -33.58 28.99 22.67
CA HIS A 192 -34.87 28.58 23.18
C HIS A 192 -34.69 27.69 24.43
N LEU A 193 -34.87 28.28 25.61
CA LEU A 193 -34.65 27.59 26.90
C LEU A 193 -35.42 26.26 27.05
N PRO A 194 -36.71 26.14 26.66
CA PRO A 194 -37.43 24.87 26.74
C PRO A 194 -36.79 23.77 25.86
N SER A 195 -36.33 24.14 24.66
CA SER A 195 -35.62 23.24 23.74
C SER A 195 -34.31 22.75 24.34
N LEU A 196 -33.53 23.68 24.92
CA LEU A 196 -32.27 23.38 25.58
C LEU A 196 -32.46 22.47 26.80
N ALA A 197 -33.44 22.77 27.65
CA ALA A 197 -33.76 21.96 28.82
C ALA A 197 -34.17 20.54 28.44
N LEU A 198 -35.03 20.38 27.41
CA LEU A 198 -35.45 19.08 26.91
C LEU A 198 -34.29 18.27 26.33
N GLY A 199 -33.43 18.91 25.52
CA GLY A 199 -32.25 18.27 24.96
C GLY A 199 -31.22 17.83 26.01
N LEU A 200 -30.95 18.68 27.01
CA LEU A 200 -30.09 18.36 28.15
C LEU A 200 -30.68 17.24 29.02
N LEU A 201 -31.99 17.25 29.25
CA LEU A 201 -32.69 16.19 29.98
C LEU A 201 -32.49 14.83 29.27
N VAL A 202 -32.69 14.80 27.95
CA VAL A 202 -32.47 13.60 27.14
C VAL A 202 -31.02 13.13 27.24
N LEU A 203 -30.05 14.04 27.12
CA LEU A 203 -28.63 13.71 27.27
C LEU A 203 -28.34 13.08 28.65
N VAL A 204 -28.86 13.68 29.73
CA VAL A 204 -28.70 13.17 31.10
C VAL A 204 -29.34 11.79 31.23
N ILE A 205 -30.54 11.57 30.72
CA ILE A 205 -31.23 10.28 30.76
C ILE A 205 -30.40 9.21 30.04
N VAL A 206 -29.89 9.50 28.84
CA VAL A 206 -29.08 8.54 28.08
C VAL A 206 -27.78 8.19 28.84
N VAL A 207 -27.08 9.19 29.38
CA VAL A 207 -25.85 8.96 30.15
C VAL A 207 -26.14 8.19 31.44
N ALA A 208 -27.21 8.52 32.16
CA ALA A 208 -27.58 7.84 33.39
C ALA A 208 -27.96 6.37 33.13
N LEU A 209 -28.83 6.10 32.16
CA LEU A 209 -29.25 4.76 31.80
C LEU A 209 -28.08 3.89 31.32
N THR A 210 -27.16 4.46 30.53
CA THR A 210 -25.98 3.73 30.06
C THR A 210 -24.95 3.46 31.17
N LYS A 211 -24.90 4.27 32.23
CA LYS A 211 -24.10 4.01 33.44
C LYS A 211 -24.73 2.94 34.32
N ILE A 212 -26.06 2.93 34.47
CA ILE A 212 -26.77 1.93 35.28
C ILE A 212 -26.63 0.54 34.65
N ASN A 213 -26.99 0.41 33.38
CA ASN A 213 -26.88 -0.86 32.68
C ASN A 213 -26.77 -0.63 31.17
N ARG A 214 -25.63 -1.03 30.60
CA ARG A 214 -25.37 -0.94 29.16
C ARG A 214 -26.35 -1.74 28.29
N LYS A 215 -27.17 -2.63 28.88
CA LYS A 215 -28.22 -3.39 28.19
C LYS A 215 -29.53 -2.62 28.04
N ILE A 216 -29.73 -1.51 28.77
CA ILE A 216 -30.93 -0.69 28.69
C ILE A 216 -30.80 0.24 27.47
N PRO A 217 -31.80 0.32 26.59
CA PRO A 217 -31.76 1.22 25.44
C PRO A 217 -32.04 2.66 25.83
N GLY A 218 -31.03 3.29 26.43
CA GLY A 218 -31.07 4.68 26.87
C GLY A 218 -31.59 5.64 25.80
N PRO A 219 -31.05 5.62 24.56
CA PRO A 219 -31.53 6.47 23.46
C PRO A 219 -33.02 6.32 23.17
N PHE A 220 -33.53 5.10 23.04
CA PHE A 220 -34.94 4.86 22.73
C PHE A 220 -35.88 5.32 23.85
N ILE A 221 -35.55 4.97 25.10
CA ILE A 221 -36.35 5.36 26.27
C ILE A 221 -36.37 6.89 26.39
N ALA A 222 -35.23 7.55 26.22
CA ALA A 222 -35.15 9.00 26.29
C ALA A 222 -35.98 9.68 25.19
N MET A 223 -36.02 9.11 23.98
CA MET A 223 -36.85 9.64 22.89
C MET A 223 -38.35 9.47 23.13
N ILE A 224 -38.81 8.32 23.64
CA ILE A 224 -40.23 8.15 24.01
C ILE A 224 -40.61 9.14 25.10
N LEU A 225 -39.79 9.25 26.16
CA LEU A 225 -40.04 10.17 27.26
C LEU A 225 -40.11 11.61 26.76
N ALA A 226 -39.19 12.01 25.86
CA ALA A 226 -39.22 13.34 25.26
C ALA A 226 -40.50 13.57 24.43
N GLY A 227 -40.90 12.63 23.58
CA GLY A 227 -42.14 12.73 22.80
C GLY A 227 -43.39 12.77 23.69
N ALA A 228 -43.42 12.00 24.78
CA ALA A 228 -44.49 12.04 25.77
C ALA A 228 -44.56 13.39 26.49
N LEU A 229 -43.42 13.95 26.89
CA LEU A 229 -43.35 15.29 27.51
C LEU A 229 -43.84 16.37 26.53
N VAL A 230 -43.44 16.32 25.27
CA VAL A 230 -43.92 17.25 24.24
C VAL A 230 -45.44 17.15 24.09
N GLY A 231 -45.98 15.93 23.99
CA GLY A 231 -47.43 15.73 23.83
C GLY A 231 -48.26 16.10 25.07
N ILE A 232 -47.77 15.82 26.28
CA ILE A 232 -48.49 16.11 27.54
C ILE A 232 -48.48 17.60 27.87
N PHE A 233 -47.34 18.26 27.69
CA PHE A 233 -47.17 19.68 28.03
C PHE A 233 -47.37 20.61 26.84
N HIS A 234 -47.75 20.08 25.67
CA HIS A 234 -47.91 20.83 24.43
C HIS A 234 -46.69 21.71 24.11
N LEU A 235 -45.48 21.15 24.29
CA LEU A 235 -44.23 21.91 24.10
C LEU A 235 -44.02 22.33 22.64
N ASP A 236 -44.68 21.65 21.69
CA ASP A 236 -44.76 22.04 20.28
C ASP A 236 -45.39 23.42 20.12
N GLN A 237 -46.43 23.75 20.90
CA GLN A 237 -47.07 25.07 20.91
C GLN A 237 -46.18 26.13 21.58
N LEU A 238 -45.25 25.71 22.43
CA LEU A 238 -44.23 26.56 23.04
C LEU A 238 -43.01 26.75 22.13
N GLY A 239 -43.04 26.31 20.87
CA GLY A 239 -41.97 26.54 19.90
C GLY A 239 -40.89 25.45 19.85
N VAL A 240 -41.08 24.30 20.51
CA VAL A 240 -40.18 23.15 20.34
C VAL A 240 -40.40 22.54 18.96
N SER A 241 -39.33 22.47 18.16
CA SER A 241 -39.37 21.88 16.82
C SER A 241 -39.62 20.36 16.87
N VAL A 242 -40.65 19.90 16.16
CA VAL A 242 -41.08 18.51 16.06
C VAL A 242 -41.10 18.04 14.60
N VAL A 243 -41.16 16.72 14.37
CA VAL A 243 -41.09 16.11 13.02
C VAL A 243 -42.25 16.51 12.11
N GLY A 244 -43.46 16.67 12.66
CA GLY A 244 -44.66 17.04 11.90
C GLY A 244 -45.34 15.86 11.17
N GLU A 245 -46.33 16.17 10.34
CA GLU A 245 -47.18 15.16 9.69
C GLU A 245 -46.40 14.22 8.75
N LEU A 246 -46.70 12.93 8.84
CA LEU A 246 -46.04 11.89 8.06
C LEU A 246 -46.96 11.36 6.96
N PRO A 247 -46.45 11.23 5.71
CA PRO A 247 -47.24 10.69 4.62
C PRO A 247 -47.61 9.23 4.90
N ARG A 248 -48.83 8.83 4.53
CA ARG A 248 -49.35 7.47 4.68
C ARG A 248 -49.42 6.80 3.30
N GLY A 249 -48.66 5.73 3.09
CA GLY A 249 -48.68 5.01 1.82
C GLY A 249 -47.53 4.02 1.71
N LEU A 250 -47.72 2.97 0.90
CA LEU A 250 -46.63 2.07 0.55
C LEU A 250 -45.76 2.69 -0.55
N PRO A 251 -44.45 2.36 -0.63
CA PRO A 251 -43.58 2.82 -1.71
C PRO A 251 -44.13 2.42 -3.08
N PRO A 252 -44.53 3.37 -3.95
CA PRO A 252 -45.05 3.05 -5.28
C PRO A 252 -43.89 2.74 -6.24
N LEU A 253 -44.18 1.97 -7.29
CA LEU A 253 -43.22 1.75 -8.37
C LEU A 253 -42.98 3.04 -9.16
N ALA A 254 -41.72 3.38 -9.35
CA ALA A 254 -41.30 4.54 -10.13
C ALA A 254 -41.46 4.28 -11.63
N LYS A 255 -41.84 5.33 -12.38
CA LYS A 255 -41.80 5.32 -13.84
C LYS A 255 -40.39 5.76 -14.28
N ILE A 256 -39.53 4.81 -14.61
CA ILE A 256 -38.12 5.08 -14.94
C ILE A 256 -37.91 5.07 -16.47
N PRO A 257 -37.34 6.14 -17.06
CA PRO A 257 -37.09 6.24 -18.51
C PRO A 257 -35.82 5.47 -18.92
N ILE A 258 -35.81 4.15 -18.74
CA ILE A 258 -34.65 3.28 -19.03
C ILE A 258 -34.27 3.21 -20.51
N THR A 259 -35.17 3.60 -21.42
CA THR A 259 -34.94 3.60 -22.86
C THR A 259 -34.39 4.93 -23.39
N ASP A 260 -34.30 5.96 -22.54
CA ASP A 260 -33.77 7.27 -22.93
C ASP A 260 -32.23 7.29 -22.82
N TRP A 261 -31.58 6.82 -23.88
CA TRP A 261 -30.11 6.79 -23.96
C TRP A 261 -29.47 8.17 -23.89
N GLN A 262 -30.17 9.22 -24.31
CA GLN A 262 -29.65 10.58 -24.25
C GLN A 262 -29.61 11.08 -22.81
N LEU A 263 -30.68 10.84 -22.05
CA LEU A 263 -30.74 11.16 -20.63
C LEU A 263 -29.72 10.35 -19.82
N ILE A 264 -29.59 9.05 -20.10
CA ILE A 264 -28.55 8.19 -19.51
C ILE A 264 -27.15 8.77 -19.79
N GLY A 265 -26.88 9.17 -21.04
CA GLY A 265 -25.61 9.80 -21.41
C GLY A 265 -25.32 11.06 -20.59
N ARG A 266 -26.30 11.95 -20.43
CA ARG A 266 -26.17 13.20 -19.66
C ARG A 266 -25.94 12.96 -18.16
N LEU A 267 -26.59 11.95 -17.58
CA LEU A 267 -26.47 11.60 -16.17
C LEU A 267 -25.22 10.77 -15.84
N SER A 268 -24.59 10.14 -16.85
CA SER A 268 -23.52 9.15 -16.65
C SER A 268 -22.35 9.65 -15.79
N THR A 269 -21.78 10.81 -16.10
CA THR A 269 -20.67 11.40 -15.35
C THR A 269 -21.05 11.67 -13.90
N GLY A 270 -22.24 12.22 -13.66
CA GLY A 270 -22.76 12.46 -12.31
C GLY A 270 -22.99 11.15 -11.56
N ALA A 271 -23.59 10.15 -12.20
CA ALA A 271 -23.83 8.84 -11.61
C ALA A 271 -22.53 8.12 -11.21
N LEU A 272 -21.49 8.18 -12.05
CA LEU A 272 -20.17 7.61 -11.74
C LEU A 272 -19.52 8.33 -10.56
N ALA A 273 -19.54 9.67 -10.56
CA ALA A 273 -18.96 10.46 -9.47
C ALA A 273 -19.66 10.18 -8.13
N VAL A 274 -20.99 10.23 -8.11
CA VAL A 274 -21.77 9.97 -6.89
C VAL A 274 -21.67 8.51 -6.46
N GLY A 275 -21.60 7.59 -7.43
CA GLY A 275 -21.32 6.18 -7.18
C GLY A 275 -20.00 5.97 -6.47
N ALA A 276 -18.91 6.55 -6.98
CA ALA A 276 -17.58 6.47 -6.40
C ALA A 276 -17.53 7.06 -4.98
N ILE A 277 -18.11 8.25 -4.79
CA ILE A 277 -18.22 8.88 -3.46
C ILE A 277 -18.98 7.99 -2.48
N GLY A 278 -20.07 7.36 -2.92
CA GLY A 278 -20.84 6.42 -2.10
C GLY A 278 -20.09 5.15 -1.72
N LEU A 279 -19.21 4.64 -2.60
CA LEU A 279 -18.33 3.50 -2.28
C LEU A 279 -17.28 3.87 -1.24
N VAL A 280 -16.67 5.06 -1.36
CA VAL A 280 -15.76 5.60 -0.34
C VAL A 280 -16.47 5.72 0.99
N GLN A 281 -17.62 6.40 1.03
CA GLN A 281 -18.39 6.58 2.27
C GLN A 281 -18.78 5.24 2.91
N THR A 282 -19.24 4.28 2.10
CA THR A 282 -19.61 2.94 2.60
C THR A 282 -18.40 2.23 3.18
N THR A 283 -17.26 2.28 2.50
CA THR A 283 -16.00 1.68 2.96
C THR A 283 -15.56 2.31 4.28
N SER A 284 -15.59 3.64 4.39
CA SER A 284 -15.18 4.36 5.60
C SER A 284 -16.04 3.99 6.80
N VAL A 285 -17.37 3.97 6.63
CA VAL A 285 -18.31 3.61 7.70
C VAL A 285 -18.11 2.16 8.12
N THR A 286 -18.09 1.24 7.17
CA THR A 286 -18.01 -0.19 7.49
C THR A 286 -16.66 -0.61 8.06
N ARG A 287 -15.55 0.01 7.62
CA ARG A 287 -14.22 -0.18 8.22
C ARG A 287 -14.13 0.38 9.62
N SER A 288 -14.67 1.58 9.84
CA SER A 288 -14.75 2.14 11.19
C SER A 288 -15.53 1.23 12.14
N LEU A 289 -16.66 0.67 11.70
CA LEU A 289 -17.39 -0.29 12.52
C LEU A 289 -16.58 -1.57 12.74
N ALA A 290 -15.86 -2.04 11.70
CA ALA A 290 -15.03 -3.22 11.79
C ALA A 290 -13.87 -3.06 12.78
N SER A 291 -13.21 -1.89 12.82
CA SER A 291 -12.17 -1.63 13.82
C SER A 291 -12.72 -1.59 15.24
N MET A 292 -13.94 -1.07 15.43
CA MET A 292 -14.61 -1.04 16.75
C MET A 292 -15.11 -2.42 17.21
N THR A 293 -15.38 -3.35 16.29
CA THR A 293 -16.04 -4.64 16.58
C THR A 293 -15.14 -5.85 16.40
N GLY A 294 -14.01 -5.71 15.69
CA GLY A 294 -13.16 -6.82 15.24
C GLY A 294 -13.79 -7.70 14.15
N GLN A 295 -14.90 -7.28 13.52
CA GLN A 295 -15.58 -8.08 12.50
C GLN A 295 -14.76 -8.14 11.20
N ARG A 296 -14.78 -9.29 10.52
CA ARG A 296 -14.21 -9.39 9.16
C ARG A 296 -15.22 -8.87 8.14
N LEU A 297 -14.86 -7.80 7.46
CA LEU A 297 -15.68 -7.17 6.43
C LEU A 297 -15.27 -7.67 5.03
N ASP A 298 -16.25 -8.07 4.23
CA ASP A 298 -16.10 -8.22 2.79
C ASP A 298 -16.59 -6.94 2.09
N THR A 299 -15.64 -6.12 1.63
CA THR A 299 -15.93 -4.86 0.92
C THR A 299 -16.73 -5.10 -0.37
N ASN A 300 -16.45 -6.18 -1.10
CA ASN A 300 -17.12 -6.44 -2.38
C ASN A 300 -18.59 -6.80 -2.15
N GLN A 301 -18.87 -7.63 -1.16
CA GLN A 301 -20.23 -7.93 -0.72
C GLN A 301 -20.98 -6.66 -0.31
N GLU A 302 -20.31 -5.75 0.40
CA GLU A 302 -20.90 -4.47 0.78
C GLU A 302 -21.24 -3.59 -0.44
N PHE A 303 -20.38 -3.58 -1.46
CA PHE A 303 -20.64 -2.86 -2.71
C PHE A 303 -21.81 -3.45 -3.50
N VAL A 304 -21.93 -4.78 -3.54
CA VAL A 304 -23.11 -5.47 -4.08
C VAL A 304 -24.37 -5.02 -3.33
N ALA A 305 -24.32 -5.00 -1.99
CA ALA A 305 -25.44 -4.58 -1.16
C ALA A 305 -25.87 -3.14 -1.44
N GLN A 306 -24.93 -2.20 -1.49
CA GLN A 306 -25.23 -0.80 -1.83
C GLN A 306 -25.75 -0.64 -3.25
N GLY A 307 -25.22 -1.43 -4.20
CA GLY A 307 -25.69 -1.45 -5.58
C GLY A 307 -27.16 -1.85 -5.67
N LEU A 308 -27.50 -3.00 -5.06
CA LEU A 308 -28.88 -3.49 -4.98
C LEU A 308 -29.80 -2.53 -4.23
N ALA A 309 -29.33 -1.92 -3.14
CA ALA A 309 -30.12 -0.98 -2.36
C ALA A 309 -30.47 0.29 -3.14
N ASN A 310 -29.55 0.81 -3.96
CA ASN A 310 -29.81 1.96 -4.83
C ASN A 310 -30.76 1.60 -5.99
N ILE A 311 -30.60 0.42 -6.61
CA ILE A 311 -31.54 -0.09 -7.62
C ILE A 311 -32.94 -0.20 -7.01
N GLY A 312 -33.06 -0.84 -5.84
CA GLY A 312 -34.32 -0.99 -5.13
C GLY A 312 -34.94 0.36 -4.78
N ALA A 313 -34.18 1.27 -4.18
CA ALA A 313 -34.70 2.60 -3.85
C ALA A 313 -35.21 3.34 -5.10
N GLY A 314 -34.47 3.31 -6.22
CA GLY A 314 -34.91 3.90 -7.48
C GLY A 314 -36.21 3.27 -8.01
N LEU A 315 -36.35 1.94 -7.95
CA LEU A 315 -37.56 1.23 -8.38
C LEU A 315 -38.80 1.58 -7.53
N PHE A 316 -38.62 1.87 -6.24
CA PHE A 316 -39.70 2.17 -5.30
C PHE A 316 -39.87 3.67 -5.00
N SER A 317 -39.58 4.53 -5.99
CA SER A 317 -39.75 5.99 -5.93
C SER A 317 -38.96 6.68 -4.80
N GLY A 318 -37.84 6.08 -4.41
CA GLY A 318 -36.84 6.69 -3.55
C GLY A 318 -35.73 7.38 -4.34
N PHE A 319 -34.68 7.75 -3.63
CA PHE A 319 -33.46 8.35 -4.18
C PHE A 319 -32.22 7.59 -3.69
N LEU A 320 -31.05 8.20 -3.82
CA LEU A 320 -29.77 7.57 -3.50
C LEU A 320 -29.64 7.09 -2.05
N VAL A 321 -29.10 5.88 -1.93
CA VAL A 321 -28.83 5.17 -0.68
C VAL A 321 -27.33 5.06 -0.46
N THR A 322 -26.90 5.24 0.79
CA THR A 322 -25.54 4.95 1.21
C THR A 322 -25.50 4.62 2.71
N SER A 323 -24.37 4.11 3.19
CA SER A 323 -24.16 3.86 4.61
C SER A 323 -24.06 5.16 5.41
N SER A 324 -24.78 5.23 6.53
CA SER A 324 -24.75 6.37 7.44
C SER A 324 -23.89 6.07 8.66
N PHE A 325 -22.90 6.93 8.91
CA PHE A 325 -22.05 6.81 10.08
C PHE A 325 -22.89 6.88 11.38
N ASN A 326 -23.67 7.95 11.56
CA ASN A 326 -24.40 8.23 12.80
C ASN A 326 -25.37 7.10 13.16
N ARG A 327 -26.12 6.59 12.16
CA ARG A 327 -27.08 5.50 12.37
C ARG A 327 -26.38 4.19 12.69
N SER A 328 -25.29 3.89 12.00
CA SER A 328 -24.53 2.65 12.24
C SER A 328 -23.84 2.66 13.60
N ALA A 329 -23.30 3.82 14.01
CA ALA A 329 -22.72 4.02 15.34
C ALA A 329 -23.78 3.86 16.44
N LEU A 330 -24.97 4.44 16.27
CA LEU A 330 -26.09 4.22 17.20
C LEU A 330 -26.51 2.75 17.24
N ASN A 331 -26.58 2.09 16.08
CA ASN A 331 -26.95 0.68 15.97
C ASN A 331 -26.00 -0.19 16.80
N LEU A 332 -24.69 0.00 16.62
CA LEU A 332 -23.64 -0.66 17.40
C LEU A 332 -23.76 -0.37 18.89
N GLN A 333 -23.92 0.90 19.28
CA GLN A 333 -24.02 1.31 20.69
C GLN A 333 -25.29 0.81 21.37
N SER A 334 -26.37 0.62 20.62
CA SER A 334 -27.63 0.04 21.09
C SER A 334 -27.57 -1.48 21.20
N GLY A 335 -26.43 -2.08 20.84
CA GLY A 335 -26.12 -3.49 21.05
C GLY A 335 -26.41 -4.40 19.86
N ALA A 336 -26.62 -3.87 18.65
CA ALA A 336 -26.86 -4.67 17.45
C ALA A 336 -25.79 -5.75 17.24
N ARG A 337 -26.24 -6.98 16.99
CA ARG A 337 -25.39 -8.16 16.80
C ARG A 337 -25.39 -8.65 15.36
N THR A 338 -26.44 -8.38 14.60
CA THR A 338 -26.57 -8.90 13.23
C THR A 338 -27.18 -7.87 12.27
N GLN A 339 -27.10 -8.18 10.97
CA GLN A 339 -27.73 -7.39 9.90
C GLN A 339 -29.24 -7.28 10.06
N LEU A 340 -29.90 -8.21 10.78
CA LEU A 340 -31.34 -8.14 11.02
C LEU A 340 -31.74 -6.87 11.78
N ALA A 341 -30.85 -6.27 12.57
CA ALA A 341 -31.12 -4.97 13.19
C ALA A 341 -31.50 -3.91 12.13
N ALA A 342 -30.81 -3.86 10.99
CA ALA A 342 -31.14 -2.93 9.90
C ALA A 342 -32.43 -3.31 9.17
N ILE A 343 -32.68 -4.61 8.97
CA ILE A 343 -33.95 -5.08 8.39
C ILE A 343 -35.13 -4.67 9.28
N PHE A 344 -35.02 -4.90 10.59
CA PHE A 344 -36.00 -4.46 11.57
C PHE A 344 -36.15 -2.94 11.58
N THR A 345 -35.06 -2.16 11.42
CA THR A 345 -35.16 -0.70 11.31
C THR A 345 -36.10 -0.31 10.17
N GLY A 346 -35.88 -0.84 8.96
CA GLY A 346 -36.72 -0.54 7.80
C GLY A 346 -38.18 -0.98 7.99
N LEU A 347 -38.41 -2.15 8.60
CA LEU A 347 -39.75 -2.62 8.95
C LEU A 347 -40.43 -1.74 10.00
N ILE A 348 -39.71 -1.28 11.02
CA ILE A 348 -40.24 -0.37 12.05
C ILE A 348 -40.59 0.98 11.42
N VAL A 349 -39.76 1.52 10.51
CA VAL A 349 -40.10 2.75 9.78
C VAL A 349 -41.35 2.55 8.92
N LEU A 350 -41.49 1.41 8.24
CA LEU A 350 -42.71 1.08 7.48
C LEU A 350 -43.94 1.01 8.40
N ILE A 351 -43.85 0.32 9.53
CA ILE A 351 -44.93 0.23 10.53
C ILE A 351 -45.26 1.62 11.08
N ALA A 352 -44.23 2.42 11.38
CA ALA A 352 -44.40 3.76 11.92
C ALA A 352 -45.08 4.69 10.91
N MET A 353 -44.72 4.59 9.64
CA MET A 353 -45.34 5.33 8.53
C MET A 353 -46.82 4.97 8.35
N LEU A 354 -47.18 3.69 8.50
CA LEU A 354 -48.56 3.22 8.28
C LEU A 354 -49.48 3.42 9.50
N ILE A 355 -48.95 3.25 10.72
CA ILE A 355 -49.75 3.16 11.95
C ILE A 355 -49.40 4.27 12.95
N LEU A 356 -48.11 4.54 13.19
CA LEU A 356 -47.67 5.49 14.23
C LEU A 356 -47.50 6.94 13.71
N ALA A 357 -47.91 7.24 12.48
CA ALA A 357 -47.79 8.57 11.87
C ALA A 357 -48.16 9.74 12.80
N PRO A 358 -49.32 9.74 13.51
CA PRO A 358 -49.69 10.85 14.40
C PRO A 358 -48.82 10.96 15.65
N TYR A 359 -48.24 9.86 16.15
CA TYR A 359 -47.39 9.86 17.34
C TYR A 359 -45.94 10.22 17.02
N ALA A 360 -45.43 9.73 15.88
CA ALA A 360 -44.08 10.05 15.43
C ALA A 360 -43.94 11.55 15.04
N ALA A 361 -45.04 12.22 14.72
CA ALA A 361 -45.09 13.66 14.49
C ALA A 361 -44.67 14.50 15.72
N LEU A 362 -44.82 13.95 16.94
CA LEU A 362 -44.51 14.64 18.22
C LEU A 362 -43.05 14.50 18.67
N LEU A 363 -42.21 13.78 17.92
CA LEU A 363 -40.81 13.58 18.32
C LEU A 363 -40.03 14.90 18.19
N PRO A 364 -39.38 15.39 19.27
CA PRO A 364 -38.66 16.66 19.23
C PRO A 364 -37.26 16.51 18.62
N GLY A 365 -36.89 17.45 17.76
CA GLY A 365 -35.54 17.50 17.16
C GLY A 365 -34.42 17.73 18.19
N THR A 366 -34.73 18.38 19.31
CA THR A 366 -33.79 18.63 20.41
C THR A 366 -33.40 17.37 21.16
N ALA A 367 -34.32 16.40 21.29
CA ALA A 367 -34.02 15.10 21.87
C ALA A 367 -33.07 14.29 20.98
N LEU A 368 -33.26 14.36 19.67
CA LEU A 368 -32.35 13.75 18.70
C LEU A 368 -30.92 14.30 18.85
N ALA A 369 -30.78 15.63 18.97
CA ALA A 369 -29.50 16.28 19.20
C ALA A 369 -28.81 15.78 20.49
N GLY A 370 -29.57 15.66 21.59
CA GLY A 370 -29.08 15.12 22.86
C GLY A 370 -28.56 13.68 22.76
N VAL A 371 -29.28 12.80 22.05
CA VAL A 371 -28.84 11.42 21.78
C VAL A 371 -27.55 11.39 20.95
N LEU A 372 -27.50 12.18 19.87
CA LEU A 372 -26.35 12.22 18.95
C LEU A 372 -25.08 12.78 19.61
N LEU A 373 -25.20 13.72 20.54
CA LEU A 373 -24.06 14.22 21.32
C LEU A 373 -23.41 13.13 22.18
N VAL A 374 -24.22 12.25 22.80
CA VAL A 374 -23.69 11.11 23.56
C VAL A 374 -22.95 10.14 22.64
N ILE A 375 -23.51 9.85 21.46
CA ILE A 375 -22.88 8.96 20.47
C ILE A 375 -21.55 9.55 19.99
N ALA A 376 -21.54 10.82 19.61
CA ALA A 376 -20.37 11.56 19.16
C ALA A 376 -19.22 11.50 20.18
N SER A 377 -19.52 11.66 21.47
CA SER A 377 -18.50 11.59 22.53
C SER A 377 -17.77 10.24 22.60
N ARG A 378 -18.45 9.14 22.23
CA ARG A 378 -17.90 7.79 22.24
C ARG A 378 -17.12 7.42 20.98
N MET A 379 -17.23 8.21 19.91
CA MET A 379 -16.47 8.01 18.67
C MET A 379 -15.02 8.48 18.79
N VAL A 380 -14.71 9.30 19.79
CA VAL A 380 -13.35 9.81 20.03
C VAL A 380 -12.62 8.85 20.98
N ASP A 381 -11.93 7.87 20.41
CA ASP A 381 -11.10 6.92 21.18
C ASP A 381 -9.75 7.54 21.54
N ARG A 382 -9.70 8.12 22.75
CA ARG A 382 -8.47 8.75 23.27
C ARG A 382 -7.30 7.78 23.44
N GLN A 383 -7.58 6.50 23.69
CA GLN A 383 -6.53 5.49 23.92
C GLN A 383 -5.88 5.10 22.60
N GLU A 384 -6.66 4.88 21.55
CA GLU A 384 -6.14 4.56 20.22
C GLU A 384 -5.41 5.76 19.59
N ILE A 385 -5.96 6.98 19.74
CA ILE A 385 -5.28 8.22 19.32
C ILE A 385 -3.91 8.32 19.97
N SER A 386 -3.83 8.10 21.29
CA SER A 386 -2.55 8.12 22.00
C SER A 386 -1.58 7.05 21.47
N ARG A 387 -2.05 5.81 21.23
CA ARG A 387 -1.20 4.73 20.70
C ARG A 387 -0.60 5.10 19.34
N ILE A 388 -1.40 5.63 18.42
CA ILE A 388 -0.93 6.03 17.08
C ILE A 388 0.08 7.18 17.16
N LEU A 389 -0.16 8.17 18.01
CA LEU A 389 0.78 9.29 18.21
C LEU A 389 2.16 8.85 18.72
N HIS A 390 2.24 7.73 19.45
CA HIS A 390 3.49 7.19 19.97
C HIS A 390 4.12 6.11 19.06
N ALA A 391 3.37 5.49 18.14
CA ALA A 391 3.84 4.38 17.31
C ALA A 391 4.81 4.82 16.20
N GLY A 392 4.59 5.99 15.59
CA GLY A 392 5.44 6.48 14.50
C GLY A 392 5.00 7.83 13.93
N ARG A 393 5.95 8.62 13.43
CA ARG A 393 5.67 9.96 12.88
C ARG A 393 4.77 9.92 11.65
N GLY A 394 4.93 8.91 10.78
CA GLY A 394 4.12 8.75 9.57
C GLY A 394 2.64 8.57 9.88
N ASP A 395 2.31 7.57 10.70
CA ASP A 395 0.93 7.26 11.09
C ASP A 395 0.29 8.40 11.89
N ALA A 396 1.06 9.06 12.77
CA ALA A 396 0.60 10.23 13.50
C ALA A 396 0.21 11.39 12.55
N ILE A 397 1.04 11.69 11.54
CA ILE A 397 0.74 12.72 10.54
C ILE A 397 -0.51 12.34 9.74
N VAL A 398 -0.61 11.08 9.27
CA VAL A 398 -1.79 10.59 8.54
C VAL A 398 -3.06 10.77 9.36
N MET A 399 -3.04 10.39 10.64
CA MET A 399 -4.19 10.52 11.54
C MET A 399 -4.57 11.98 11.77
N ILE A 400 -3.60 12.86 12.09
CA ILE A 400 -3.85 14.28 12.35
C ILE A 400 -4.40 14.97 11.10
N VAL A 401 -3.80 14.75 9.94
CA VAL A 401 -4.28 15.34 8.67
C VAL A 401 -5.70 14.86 8.37
N THR A 402 -5.97 13.57 8.53
CA THR A 402 -7.33 13.04 8.31
C THR A 402 -8.34 13.64 9.28
N LEU A 403 -7.98 13.79 10.57
CA LEU A 403 -8.82 14.42 11.58
C LEU A 403 -9.13 15.87 11.22
N VAL A 404 -8.10 16.66 10.90
CA VAL A 404 -8.26 18.07 10.53
C VAL A 404 -9.12 18.18 9.28
N PHE A 405 -8.82 17.41 8.23
CA PHE A 405 -9.59 17.45 6.98
C PHE A 405 -11.04 17.03 7.19
N SER A 406 -11.33 16.10 8.11
CA SER A 406 -12.71 15.71 8.44
C SER A 406 -13.52 16.85 9.07
N LEU A 407 -12.86 17.88 9.60
CA LEU A 407 -13.51 19.06 10.20
C LEU A 407 -13.73 20.20 9.20
N ILE A 408 -12.89 20.32 8.17
CA ILE A 408 -12.90 21.45 7.23
C ILE A 408 -13.36 21.08 5.81
N LEU A 409 -13.27 19.81 5.43
CA LEU A 409 -13.70 19.28 4.13
C LEU A 409 -14.88 18.32 4.31
N PRO A 410 -15.63 18.02 3.23
CA PRO A 410 -16.56 16.90 3.23
C PRO A 410 -15.87 15.61 3.70
N LEU A 411 -16.58 14.83 4.51
CA LEU A 411 -16.07 13.65 5.20
C LEU A 411 -15.40 12.64 4.25
N GLU A 412 -15.95 12.45 3.06
CA GLU A 412 -15.40 11.59 2.01
C GLU A 412 -14.02 12.06 1.52
N SER A 413 -13.83 13.36 1.32
CA SER A 413 -12.57 13.95 0.86
C SER A 413 -11.47 13.78 1.90
N ALA A 414 -11.82 13.86 3.18
CA ALA A 414 -10.88 13.61 4.27
C ALA A 414 -10.34 12.18 4.26
N VAL A 415 -11.20 11.19 4.01
CA VAL A 415 -10.77 9.79 3.91
C VAL A 415 -9.90 9.56 2.69
N ILE A 416 -10.28 10.09 1.52
CA ILE A 416 -9.47 9.97 0.29
C ILE A 416 -8.08 10.58 0.51
N ALA A 417 -8.01 11.78 1.08
CA ALA A 417 -6.75 12.43 1.40
C ALA A 417 -5.90 11.59 2.37
N GLY A 418 -6.53 11.01 3.40
CA GLY A 418 -5.88 10.10 4.35
C GLY A 418 -5.30 8.86 3.65
N ILE A 419 -6.07 8.21 2.77
CA ILE A 419 -5.60 7.05 1.98
C ILE A 419 -4.41 7.44 1.11
N LEU A 420 -4.52 8.54 0.35
CA LEU A 420 -3.46 9.01 -0.55
C LEU A 420 -2.18 9.34 0.22
N LEU A 421 -2.31 9.98 1.38
CA LEU A 421 -1.17 10.29 2.25
C LEU A 421 -0.55 9.01 2.84
N SER A 422 -1.36 8.05 3.26
CA SER A 422 -0.90 6.75 3.75
C SER A 422 -0.16 5.96 2.66
N LEU A 423 -0.70 5.95 1.43
CA LEU A 423 -0.08 5.30 0.28
C LEU A 423 1.21 6.01 -0.13
N GLY A 424 1.20 7.34 -0.18
CA GLY A 424 2.41 8.13 -0.46
C GLY A 424 3.49 7.90 0.59
N HIS A 425 3.13 7.86 1.87
CA HIS A 425 4.07 7.54 2.95
C HIS A 425 4.66 6.13 2.80
N TYR A 426 3.83 5.14 2.45
CA TYR A 426 4.29 3.78 2.16
C TYR A 426 5.27 3.75 0.98
N ILE A 427 4.93 4.39 -0.14
CA ILE A 427 5.77 4.44 -1.35
C ILE A 427 7.11 5.12 -1.05
N LEU A 428 7.10 6.24 -0.33
CA LEU A 428 8.34 6.95 0.06
C LEU A 428 9.23 6.06 0.93
N ARG A 429 8.64 5.30 1.86
CA ARG A 429 9.38 4.39 2.73
C ARG A 429 9.99 3.23 1.95
N THR A 430 9.29 2.69 0.96
CA THR A 430 9.79 1.57 0.14
C THR A 430 10.74 2.02 -0.99
N SER A 431 10.71 3.29 -1.38
CA SER A 431 11.63 3.85 -2.41
C SER A 431 13.08 4.02 -1.94
N THR A 432 13.32 3.99 -0.63
CA THR A 432 14.67 4.09 -0.05
C THR A 432 15.00 2.82 0.75
N PRO A 433 15.10 1.65 0.10
CA PRO A 433 15.47 0.41 0.80
C PRO A 433 16.90 0.49 1.31
N GLN A 434 17.23 -0.28 2.35
CA GLN A 434 18.60 -0.30 2.85
C GLN A 434 19.50 -1.08 1.88
N VAL A 435 20.60 -0.45 1.50
CA VAL A 435 21.65 -1.07 0.69
C VAL A 435 22.95 -0.94 1.47
N ILE A 436 23.42 -2.06 2.01
CA ILE A 436 24.47 -2.06 3.03
C ILE A 436 25.60 -3.01 2.66
N PRO A 437 26.88 -2.58 2.79
CA PRO A 437 28.01 -3.49 2.75
C PRO A 437 27.94 -4.46 3.93
N VAL A 438 28.20 -5.74 3.66
CA VAL A 438 28.20 -6.80 4.67
C VAL A 438 29.53 -7.55 4.67
N LEU A 439 29.93 -8.05 5.83
CA LEU A 439 31.16 -8.82 6.03
C LEU A 439 30.84 -10.07 6.86
N PRO A 440 31.67 -11.12 6.80
CA PRO A 440 31.49 -12.28 7.66
C PRO A 440 31.53 -11.88 9.14
N ASP A 441 30.71 -12.55 9.93
CA ASP A 441 30.76 -12.51 11.39
C ASP A 441 32.07 -13.13 11.90
N ASP A 442 32.31 -13.05 13.21
CA ASP A 442 33.57 -13.51 13.79
C ASP A 442 33.75 -15.05 13.68
N SER A 443 32.67 -15.79 13.37
CA SER A 443 32.70 -17.23 13.07
C SER A 443 32.84 -17.56 11.58
N PHE A 444 32.85 -16.56 10.70
CA PHE A 444 32.87 -16.65 9.24
C PHE A 444 31.70 -17.47 8.62
N LYS A 445 30.56 -17.54 9.30
CA LYS A 445 29.39 -18.30 8.83
C LYS A 445 28.29 -17.42 8.26
N HIS A 446 28.18 -16.19 8.75
CA HIS A 446 27.08 -15.31 8.40
C HIS A 446 27.61 -13.96 7.94
N LEU A 447 27.11 -13.48 6.80
CA LEU A 447 27.38 -12.13 6.34
C LEU A 447 26.43 -11.16 7.06
N VAL A 448 27.02 -10.24 7.82
CA VAL A 448 26.31 -9.26 8.66
C VAL A 448 26.87 -7.84 8.43
N PRO A 449 26.09 -6.78 8.70
CA PRO A 449 26.58 -5.42 8.58
C PRO A 449 27.66 -5.14 9.64
N ARG A 450 28.87 -4.77 9.22
CA ARG A 450 30.01 -4.40 10.09
C ARG A 450 30.65 -3.09 9.63
N PRO A 451 30.00 -1.93 9.85
CA PRO A 451 30.52 -0.63 9.43
C PRO A 451 31.82 -0.23 10.16
N ASP A 452 32.13 -0.92 11.26
CA ASP A 452 33.33 -0.75 12.08
C ASP A 452 34.58 -1.44 11.54
N LYS A 453 34.42 -2.41 10.62
CA LYS A 453 35.53 -3.19 10.08
C LYS A 453 35.92 -2.72 8.66
N PRO A 454 37.22 -2.73 8.32
CA PRO A 454 37.63 -2.46 6.95
C PRO A 454 37.09 -3.54 6.01
N GLN A 455 36.77 -3.15 4.77
CA GLN A 455 36.26 -4.06 3.74
C GLN A 455 37.42 -4.68 2.93
N CYS A 456 37.11 -5.72 2.14
CA CYS A 456 38.07 -6.27 1.18
C CYS A 456 38.37 -5.22 0.08
N PRO A 457 39.65 -4.98 -0.28
CA PRO A 457 39.99 -4.02 -1.31
C PRO A 457 39.55 -4.45 -2.71
N GLN A 458 39.37 -5.75 -2.98
CA GLN A 458 39.05 -6.28 -4.31
C GLN A 458 37.56 -6.59 -4.52
N LEU A 459 36.84 -6.92 -3.44
CA LEU A 459 35.47 -7.41 -3.49
C LEU A 459 34.55 -6.57 -2.61
N ALA A 460 33.53 -5.98 -3.23
CA ALA A 460 32.38 -5.44 -2.51
C ALA A 460 31.36 -6.55 -2.29
N VAL A 461 30.92 -6.76 -1.05
CA VAL A 461 29.77 -7.64 -0.74
C VAL A 461 28.65 -6.76 -0.22
N ILE A 462 27.60 -6.59 -1.03
CA ILE A 462 26.50 -5.67 -0.74
C ILE A 462 25.20 -6.44 -0.63
N GLU A 463 24.44 -6.14 0.42
CA GLU A 463 23.10 -6.68 0.62
C GLU A 463 22.03 -5.64 0.29
N VAL A 464 21.05 -6.03 -0.53
CA VAL A 464 19.87 -5.22 -0.84
C VAL A 464 18.71 -5.68 0.03
N GLN A 465 18.19 -4.79 0.88
CA GLN A 465 17.05 -5.03 1.77
C GLN A 465 15.79 -4.33 1.26
N GLY A 466 15.27 -4.83 0.14
CA GLY A 466 14.05 -4.34 -0.48
C GLY A 466 13.89 -4.85 -1.92
N ASP A 467 12.77 -4.51 -2.53
CA ASP A 467 12.46 -4.92 -3.90
C ASP A 467 13.14 -4.01 -4.94
N LEU A 468 13.48 -4.60 -6.09
CA LEU A 468 14.05 -3.87 -7.23
C LEU A 468 12.92 -3.45 -8.16
N TYR A 469 12.31 -2.30 -7.87
CA TYR A 469 11.25 -1.73 -8.70
C TYR A 469 11.53 -0.27 -9.06
N PHE A 470 10.81 0.27 -10.04
CA PHE A 470 10.99 1.62 -10.60
C PHE A 470 11.14 2.73 -9.55
N GLY A 471 10.51 2.59 -8.38
CA GLY A 471 10.57 3.58 -7.31
C GLY A 471 11.82 3.48 -6.42
N ALA A 472 12.51 2.33 -6.40
CA ALA A 472 13.66 2.09 -5.53
C ALA A 472 15.00 2.02 -6.28
N ILE A 473 14.98 1.71 -7.59
CA ILE A 473 16.21 1.45 -8.36
C ILE A 473 17.23 2.58 -8.31
N SER A 474 16.80 3.84 -8.44
CA SER A 474 17.73 4.99 -8.44
C SER A 474 18.46 5.13 -7.11
N HIS A 475 17.81 4.84 -5.99
CA HIS A 475 18.46 4.87 -4.68
C HIS A 475 19.44 3.70 -4.51
N ILE A 476 19.04 2.51 -4.95
CA ILE A 476 19.89 1.30 -4.87
C ILE A 476 21.14 1.48 -5.72
N GLU A 477 20.97 1.88 -6.98
CA GLU A 477 22.06 2.08 -7.93
C GLU A 477 23.04 3.15 -7.44
N GLU A 478 22.54 4.33 -7.06
CA GLU A 478 23.41 5.41 -6.57
C GLU A 478 24.18 4.97 -5.31
N THR A 479 23.54 4.23 -4.39
CA THR A 479 24.23 3.74 -3.17
C THR A 479 25.34 2.74 -3.50
N ILE A 480 25.12 1.83 -4.46
CA ILE A 480 26.15 0.88 -4.92
C ILE A 480 27.29 1.62 -5.62
N LEU A 481 26.96 2.55 -6.51
CA LEU A 481 27.95 3.34 -7.25
C LEU A 481 28.73 4.28 -6.32
N GLU A 482 28.11 4.87 -5.30
CA GLU A 482 28.79 5.64 -4.26
C GLU A 482 29.79 4.76 -3.49
N ASN A 483 29.42 3.52 -3.14
CA ASN A 483 30.34 2.58 -2.50
C ASN A 483 31.54 2.29 -3.43
N LYS A 484 31.30 2.06 -4.73
CA LYS A 484 32.36 1.88 -5.73
C LYS A 484 33.26 3.11 -5.87
N ARG A 485 32.70 4.33 -5.86
CA ARG A 485 33.49 5.59 -5.89
C ARG A 485 34.38 5.73 -4.66
N LYS A 486 33.89 5.34 -3.47
CA LYS A 486 34.67 5.33 -2.22
C LYS A 486 35.76 4.25 -2.21
N HIS A 487 35.55 3.14 -2.92
CA HIS A 487 36.44 2.00 -2.97
C HIS A 487 36.77 1.59 -4.43
N PRO A 488 37.53 2.41 -5.19
CA PRO A 488 37.76 2.18 -6.62
C PRO A 488 38.52 0.89 -6.93
N GLN A 489 39.20 0.29 -5.94
CA GLN A 489 39.88 -0.99 -6.08
C GLN A 489 38.93 -2.20 -6.06
N GLN A 490 37.68 -2.02 -5.60
CA GLN A 490 36.67 -3.08 -5.56
C GLN A 490 36.10 -3.33 -6.95
N LEU A 491 36.88 -4.04 -7.77
CA LEU A 491 36.51 -4.40 -9.14
C LEU A 491 35.45 -5.50 -9.19
N PHE A 492 35.23 -6.25 -8.11
CA PHE A 492 34.21 -7.30 -8.08
C PHE A 492 33.08 -6.92 -7.13
N LEU A 493 31.84 -7.21 -7.53
CA LEU A 493 30.65 -7.01 -6.71
C LEU A 493 29.94 -8.35 -6.50
N LEU A 494 29.71 -8.74 -5.25
CA LEU A 494 28.79 -9.80 -4.87
C LEU A 494 27.53 -9.17 -4.27
N LEU A 495 26.41 -9.29 -4.98
CA LEU A 495 25.12 -8.77 -4.58
C LEU A 495 24.29 -9.87 -3.91
N ARG A 496 23.93 -9.67 -2.64
CA ARG A 496 23.03 -10.57 -1.91
C ARG A 496 21.59 -10.17 -2.14
N MET A 497 20.83 -11.08 -2.76
CA MET A 497 19.44 -10.87 -3.19
C MET A 497 18.42 -11.51 -2.24
N GLN A 498 18.83 -11.93 -1.04
CA GLN A 498 18.00 -12.72 -0.11
C GLN A 498 16.67 -12.04 0.28
N ASN A 499 16.68 -10.70 0.37
CA ASN A 499 15.53 -9.89 0.78
C ASN A 499 14.76 -9.29 -0.41
N VAL A 500 15.18 -9.59 -1.64
CA VAL A 500 14.51 -9.15 -2.87
C VAL A 500 13.38 -10.13 -3.18
N GLN A 501 12.14 -9.68 -3.10
CA GLN A 501 10.96 -10.50 -3.40
C GLN A 501 10.34 -10.15 -4.76
N VAL A 502 10.60 -8.95 -5.27
CA VAL A 502 10.10 -8.49 -6.57
C VAL A 502 11.23 -7.81 -7.34
N ILE A 503 11.28 -8.10 -8.63
CA ILE A 503 12.07 -7.36 -9.61
C ILE A 503 11.17 -6.99 -10.79
N ASP A 504 11.20 -5.74 -11.22
CA ASP A 504 10.58 -5.30 -12.46
C ASP A 504 11.61 -5.07 -13.57
N ILE A 505 11.15 -4.70 -14.76
CA ILE A 505 12.04 -4.41 -15.90
C ILE A 505 13.05 -3.29 -15.61
N SER A 506 12.66 -2.29 -14.81
CA SER A 506 13.57 -1.22 -14.40
C SER A 506 14.66 -1.76 -13.48
N GLY A 507 14.33 -2.71 -12.61
CA GLY A 507 15.29 -3.47 -11.81
C GLY A 507 16.31 -4.24 -12.67
N ILE A 508 15.86 -4.90 -13.75
CA ILE A 508 16.74 -5.59 -14.69
C ILE A 508 17.68 -4.62 -15.40
N HIS A 509 17.16 -3.50 -15.93
CA HIS A 509 17.99 -2.49 -16.58
C HIS A 509 19.05 -1.89 -15.63
N MET A 510 18.72 -1.69 -14.36
CA MET A 510 19.67 -1.24 -13.35
C MET A 510 20.78 -2.28 -13.12
N LEU A 511 20.44 -3.57 -13.03
CA LEU A 511 21.45 -4.64 -12.93
C LEU A 511 22.35 -4.72 -14.18
N GLU A 512 21.81 -4.51 -15.38
CA GLU A 512 22.60 -4.44 -16.61
C GLU A 512 23.54 -3.23 -16.62
N ALA A 513 23.08 -2.07 -16.14
CA ALA A 513 23.92 -0.88 -16.01
C ALA A 513 25.07 -1.11 -15.02
N LEU A 514 24.80 -1.74 -13.87
CA LEU A 514 25.83 -2.14 -12.91
C LEU A 514 26.81 -3.14 -13.54
N LEU A 515 26.31 -4.17 -14.23
CA LEU A 515 27.13 -5.17 -14.90
C LEU A 515 28.11 -4.52 -15.88
N ASN A 516 27.62 -3.65 -16.76
CA ASN A 516 28.45 -2.92 -17.71
C ASN A 516 29.48 -2.04 -16.99
N THR A 517 29.07 -1.28 -15.98
CA THR A 517 29.95 -0.40 -15.18
C THR A 517 31.07 -1.18 -14.49
N TYR A 518 30.80 -2.40 -14.02
CA TYR A 518 31.82 -3.25 -13.40
C TYR A 518 32.71 -3.91 -14.44
N ARG A 519 32.17 -4.44 -15.55
CA ARG A 519 32.96 -5.07 -16.62
C ARG A 519 33.87 -4.09 -17.36
N GLU A 520 33.40 -2.87 -17.64
CA GLU A 520 34.21 -1.80 -18.24
C GLU A 520 35.41 -1.41 -17.37
N ALA A 521 35.25 -1.44 -16.05
CA ALA A 521 36.34 -1.20 -15.10
C ALA A 521 37.33 -2.38 -15.00
N GLY A 522 37.14 -3.45 -15.79
CA GLY A 522 37.92 -4.68 -15.66
C GLY A 522 37.53 -5.46 -14.41
N GLY A 523 36.25 -5.50 -14.09
CA GLY A 523 35.63 -6.20 -12.97
C GLY A 523 34.59 -7.22 -13.41
N ASP A 524 33.74 -7.67 -12.47
CA ASP A 524 32.49 -8.39 -12.77
C ASP A 524 31.49 -8.34 -11.60
N VAL A 525 30.24 -8.76 -11.85
CA VAL A 525 29.14 -8.81 -10.86
C VAL A 525 28.65 -10.23 -10.67
N TYR A 526 28.43 -10.61 -9.41
CA TYR A 526 27.96 -11.93 -8.99
C TYR A 526 26.71 -11.79 -8.13
N LEU A 527 25.78 -12.74 -8.25
CA LEU A 527 24.54 -12.77 -7.47
C LEU A 527 24.53 -13.99 -6.53
N VAL A 528 23.97 -13.82 -5.34
CA VAL A 528 23.78 -14.91 -4.36
C VAL A 528 22.41 -14.79 -3.70
N LYS A 529 21.82 -15.93 -3.31
CA LYS A 529 20.48 -16.01 -2.70
C LYS A 529 19.37 -15.38 -3.55
N VAL A 530 19.39 -15.63 -4.86
CA VAL A 530 18.29 -15.25 -5.74
C VAL A 530 17.13 -16.24 -5.55
N HIS A 531 15.94 -15.74 -5.25
CA HIS A 531 14.74 -16.59 -5.16
C HIS A 531 14.38 -17.19 -6.52
N SER A 532 13.82 -18.40 -6.56
CA SER A 532 13.55 -19.12 -7.81
C SER A 532 12.63 -18.37 -8.76
N HIS A 533 11.61 -17.65 -8.24
CA HIS A 533 10.72 -16.84 -9.07
C HIS A 533 11.40 -15.59 -9.65
N ILE A 534 12.42 -15.06 -8.97
CA ILE A 534 13.24 -13.95 -9.48
C ILE A 534 14.18 -14.45 -10.57
N ALA A 535 14.84 -15.60 -10.34
CA ALA A 535 15.71 -16.22 -11.33
C ALA A 535 14.94 -16.55 -12.63
N GLN A 536 13.73 -17.11 -12.52
CA GLN A 536 12.87 -17.35 -13.67
C GLN A 536 12.54 -16.05 -14.41
N HIS A 537 12.23 -14.97 -13.69
CA HIS A 537 11.92 -13.69 -14.33
C HIS A 537 13.14 -13.07 -15.02
N MET A 538 14.34 -13.26 -14.47
CA MET A 538 15.61 -12.87 -15.11
C MET A 538 15.88 -13.68 -16.38
N GLU A 539 15.53 -14.97 -16.40
CA GLU A 539 15.67 -15.85 -17.56
C GLU A 539 14.69 -15.43 -18.68
N GLU A 540 13.43 -15.14 -18.34
CA GLU A 540 12.42 -14.64 -19.29
C GLU A 540 12.80 -13.28 -19.94
N LEU A 541 13.72 -12.54 -19.32
CA LEU A 541 14.19 -11.22 -19.77
C LEU A 541 15.64 -11.26 -20.29
N ASP A 542 16.17 -12.44 -20.59
CA ASP A 542 17.53 -12.68 -21.14
C ASP A 542 18.68 -12.12 -20.26
N PHE A 543 18.41 -11.78 -19.00
CA PHE A 543 19.43 -11.25 -18.09
C PHE A 543 20.43 -12.33 -17.67
N VAL A 544 19.97 -13.58 -17.54
CA VAL A 544 20.84 -14.72 -17.20
C VAL A 544 21.93 -14.92 -18.26
N ASP A 545 21.61 -14.75 -19.54
CA ASP A 545 22.57 -14.88 -20.64
C ASP A 545 23.60 -13.73 -20.65
N LYS A 546 23.17 -12.52 -20.29
CA LYS A 546 24.07 -11.36 -20.16
C LYS A 546 25.02 -11.50 -18.98
N LEU A 547 24.51 -11.96 -17.83
CA LEU A 547 25.30 -12.12 -16.61
C LEU A 547 26.26 -13.32 -16.73
N GLY A 548 25.77 -14.46 -17.25
CA GLY A 548 26.47 -15.75 -17.25
C GLY A 548 25.93 -16.65 -16.14
N SER A 549 25.65 -17.91 -16.46
CA SER A 549 25.08 -18.89 -15.51
C SER A 549 26.01 -19.21 -14.35
N ASP A 550 27.32 -19.07 -14.54
CA ASP A 550 28.40 -19.23 -13.55
C ASP A 550 28.50 -18.06 -12.54
N HIS A 551 27.72 -16.99 -12.75
CA HIS A 551 27.71 -15.81 -11.87
C HIS A 551 26.60 -15.85 -10.81
N PHE A 552 25.73 -16.88 -10.85
CA PHE A 552 24.77 -17.19 -9.80
C PHE A 552 25.41 -18.17 -8.81
N LEU A 553 25.82 -17.67 -7.65
CA LEU A 553 26.58 -18.44 -6.66
C LEU A 553 25.69 -18.96 -5.53
N GLU A 554 26.07 -20.10 -4.97
CA GLU A 554 25.49 -20.62 -3.74
C GLU A 554 26.11 -19.91 -2.52
N GLU A 555 25.32 -19.64 -1.47
CA GLU A 555 25.80 -18.83 -0.34
C GLU A 555 27.02 -19.42 0.36
N ASP A 556 27.02 -20.72 0.61
CA ASP A 556 28.09 -21.38 1.37
C ASP A 556 29.42 -21.42 0.59
N THR A 557 29.37 -21.34 -0.74
CA THR A 557 30.54 -21.45 -1.62
C THR A 557 30.88 -20.16 -2.34
N ALA A 558 30.03 -19.11 -2.27
CA ALA A 558 30.20 -17.89 -3.04
C ALA A 558 31.55 -17.21 -2.77
N ILE A 559 31.89 -16.98 -1.50
CA ILE A 559 33.16 -16.33 -1.12
C ILE A 559 34.35 -17.20 -1.51
N SER A 560 34.28 -18.52 -1.27
CA SER A 560 35.33 -19.46 -1.66
C SER A 560 35.54 -19.47 -3.17
N HIS A 561 34.46 -19.53 -3.96
CA HIS A 561 34.51 -19.50 -5.42
C HIS A 561 35.21 -18.23 -5.91
N LEU A 562 34.76 -17.06 -5.43
CA LEU A 562 35.36 -15.78 -5.78
C LEU A 562 36.83 -15.71 -5.39
N PHE A 563 37.17 -16.14 -4.17
CA PHE A 563 38.55 -16.09 -3.66
C PHE A 563 39.53 -16.95 -4.47
N TYR A 564 39.11 -18.15 -4.88
CA TYR A 564 40.00 -19.09 -5.58
C TYR A 564 40.04 -18.89 -7.10
N HIS A 565 38.99 -18.35 -7.71
CA HIS A 565 38.87 -18.29 -9.17
C HIS A 565 38.84 -16.87 -9.75
N VAL A 566 38.49 -15.87 -8.94
CA VAL A 566 38.19 -14.50 -9.43
C VAL A 566 39.14 -13.47 -8.86
N LEU A 567 39.37 -13.47 -7.54
CA LEU A 567 40.22 -12.47 -6.87
C LEU A 567 41.71 -12.70 -7.21
N ASP A 568 42.45 -11.60 -7.39
CA ASP A 568 43.90 -11.66 -7.67
C ASP A 568 44.68 -12.02 -6.40
N PRO A 569 45.31 -13.21 -6.33
CA PRO A 569 46.11 -13.63 -5.19
C PRO A 569 47.25 -12.68 -4.83
N ALA A 570 47.84 -11.99 -5.81
CA ALA A 570 48.94 -11.08 -5.54
C ALA A 570 48.49 -9.91 -4.65
N VAL A 571 47.31 -9.35 -4.95
CA VAL A 571 46.70 -8.30 -4.11
C VAL A 571 46.34 -8.87 -2.73
N CYS A 572 45.75 -10.07 -2.68
CA CYS A 572 45.43 -10.74 -1.42
C CYS A 572 46.67 -10.97 -0.53
N ILE A 573 47.81 -11.38 -1.10
CA ILE A 573 49.02 -11.73 -0.35
C ILE A 573 49.84 -10.49 0.01
N TYR A 574 50.04 -9.57 -0.94
CA TYR A 574 51.03 -8.51 -0.82
C TYR A 574 50.45 -7.11 -0.55
N GLU A 575 49.18 -6.86 -0.89
CA GLU A 575 48.59 -5.50 -0.83
C GLU A 575 47.45 -5.38 0.21
N CYS A 576 46.74 -6.47 0.50
CA CYS A 576 45.58 -6.43 1.40
C CYS A 576 46.01 -6.48 2.88
N ASP A 577 45.53 -5.53 3.68
CA ASP A 577 45.76 -5.51 5.15
C ASP A 577 44.55 -5.99 5.96
N THR A 578 43.36 -6.04 5.37
CA THR A 578 42.09 -6.30 6.05
C THR A 578 41.89 -7.76 6.48
N ARG A 579 42.23 -8.70 5.59
CA ARG A 579 41.90 -10.14 5.72
C ARG A 579 40.42 -10.36 6.12
N ALA A 580 39.50 -9.97 5.24
CA ALA A 580 38.06 -9.91 5.53
C ALA A 580 37.34 -11.29 5.60
N PHE A 581 37.86 -12.31 4.94
CA PHE A 581 37.18 -13.61 4.74
C PHE A 581 37.93 -14.77 5.40
N SER A 582 37.29 -15.93 5.55
CA SER A 582 37.91 -17.11 6.18
C SER A 582 39.10 -17.62 5.37
N GLU A 583 38.97 -17.60 4.05
CA GLU A 583 39.88 -18.14 3.06
C GLU A 583 41.19 -17.35 3.01
N CYS A 584 41.15 -16.07 3.39
CA CYS A 584 42.32 -15.22 3.40
C CYS A 584 43.07 -15.23 4.74
N GLN A 585 42.50 -15.78 5.84
CA GLN A 585 43.13 -15.74 7.18
C GLN A 585 44.51 -16.40 7.22
N ASN A 586 44.72 -17.43 6.41
CA ASN A 586 45.97 -18.19 6.37
C ASN A 586 47.02 -17.59 5.42
N LEU A 587 46.72 -16.46 4.76
CA LEU A 587 47.69 -15.78 3.89
C LEU A 587 48.71 -14.98 4.74
N PRO A 588 49.99 -14.90 4.30
CA PRO A 588 51.00 -14.09 4.97
C PRO A 588 50.51 -12.64 5.08
N ARG A 589 50.68 -11.99 6.24
CA ARG A 589 50.45 -10.55 6.36
C ARG A 589 51.69 -9.80 5.85
N PRO A 590 51.55 -8.71 5.10
CA PRO A 590 52.70 -7.92 4.68
C PRO A 590 53.46 -7.43 5.93
N THR A 591 54.70 -7.88 6.13
CA THR A 591 55.57 -7.40 7.23
C THR A 591 56.28 -6.10 6.88
N GLU A 592 56.31 -5.74 5.59
CA GLU A 592 56.76 -4.45 5.06
C GLU A 592 55.73 -4.01 4.01
N HIS A 593 55.31 -2.74 4.03
CA HIS A 593 54.49 -2.18 2.96
C HIS A 593 55.31 -2.16 1.66
N ILE A 594 55.19 -3.21 0.85
CA ILE A 594 55.69 -3.19 -0.51
C ILE A 594 54.75 -2.27 -1.28
N THR A 595 55.13 -0.99 -1.42
CA THR A 595 54.39 -0.02 -2.23
C THR A 595 54.53 -0.40 -3.70
N LEU A 596 53.62 -1.24 -4.17
CA LEU A 596 53.50 -1.53 -5.59
C LEU A 596 53.02 -0.24 -6.28
N PRO A 597 53.67 0.20 -7.38
CA PRO A 597 53.23 1.39 -8.09
C PRO A 597 51.76 1.19 -8.49
N HIS A 598 50.91 2.17 -8.18
CA HIS A 598 49.53 2.19 -8.65
C HIS A 598 49.60 2.38 -10.16
N ILE A 599 49.48 1.30 -10.92
CA ILE A 599 49.54 1.37 -12.37
C ILE A 599 48.13 1.68 -12.86
N ASP A 600 47.96 2.92 -13.31
CA ASP A 600 46.74 3.37 -13.97
C ASP A 600 46.56 2.58 -15.27
N ILE A 601 45.57 1.68 -15.28
CA ILE A 601 45.28 0.76 -16.39
C ILE A 601 44.64 1.54 -17.56
N SER A 602 44.15 2.76 -17.32
CA SER A 602 43.45 3.58 -18.31
C SER A 602 44.37 4.36 -19.26
N SER A 603 45.66 4.51 -18.92
CA SER A 603 46.58 5.44 -19.60
C SER A 603 47.73 4.79 -20.37
N ALA A 604 47.68 3.48 -20.64
CA ALA A 604 48.80 2.81 -21.30
C ALA A 604 48.71 2.80 -22.84
N GLU A 605 49.83 3.14 -23.48
CA GLU A 605 50.15 2.72 -24.83
C GLU A 605 49.77 1.24 -25.03
N ALA A 606 49.20 0.91 -26.19
CA ALA A 606 48.74 -0.43 -26.49
C ALA A 606 49.91 -1.41 -26.43
N ILE A 607 50.00 -2.17 -25.32
CA ILE A 607 51.01 -3.21 -25.16
C ILE A 607 50.77 -4.25 -26.26
N PRO A 608 51.80 -4.61 -27.04
CA PRO A 608 51.66 -5.63 -28.09
C PRO A 608 51.07 -6.93 -27.53
N THR A 609 50.11 -7.50 -28.23
CA THR A 609 49.52 -8.80 -27.89
C THR A 609 49.90 -9.84 -28.94
N ILE A 610 50.00 -11.10 -28.51
CA ILE A 610 50.22 -12.25 -29.39
C ILE A 610 49.05 -13.23 -29.22
N SER A 611 48.47 -13.69 -30.32
CA SER A 611 47.38 -14.69 -30.28
C SER A 611 47.92 -16.04 -29.81
N VAL A 612 47.01 -16.89 -29.34
CA VAL A 612 47.32 -18.25 -28.86
C VAL A 612 47.98 -19.08 -29.97
N GLU A 613 47.45 -19.03 -31.19
CA GLU A 613 47.95 -19.77 -32.35
C GLU A 613 49.32 -19.24 -32.81
N ALA A 614 49.48 -17.91 -32.78
CA ALA A 614 50.74 -17.27 -33.15
C ALA A 614 51.86 -17.65 -32.18
N LEU A 615 51.58 -17.66 -30.87
CA LEU A 615 52.52 -18.08 -29.85
C LEU A 615 52.86 -19.57 -29.98
N ALA A 616 51.85 -20.43 -30.16
CA ALA A 616 52.05 -21.87 -30.34
C ALA A 616 52.95 -22.19 -31.53
N LYS A 617 52.77 -21.47 -32.65
CA LYS A 617 53.63 -21.59 -33.83
C LYS A 617 55.04 -21.04 -33.59
N ALA A 618 55.17 -19.91 -32.88
CA ALA A 618 56.46 -19.31 -32.56
C ALA A 618 57.33 -20.19 -31.66
N LEU A 619 56.71 -20.93 -30.73
CA LEU A 619 57.40 -21.88 -29.84
C LEU A 619 58.01 -23.09 -30.58
N GLN A 620 57.53 -23.39 -31.78
CA GLN A 620 58.07 -24.47 -32.64
C GLN A 620 59.12 -23.96 -33.65
N GLY A 621 59.36 -22.64 -33.70
CA GLY A 621 60.28 -22.01 -34.64
C GLY A 621 61.77 -22.16 -34.25
N PRO A 622 62.70 -21.80 -35.15
CA PRO A 622 64.14 -21.91 -34.91
C PRO A 622 64.68 -20.93 -33.84
N ALA A 623 63.89 -19.92 -33.45
CA ALA A 623 64.21 -18.96 -32.39
C ALA A 623 62.96 -18.64 -31.54
N PRO A 624 62.60 -19.52 -30.58
CA PRO A 624 61.38 -19.36 -29.80
C PRO A 624 61.44 -18.16 -28.83
N PRO A 625 60.32 -17.45 -28.62
CA PRO A 625 60.22 -16.36 -27.64
C PRO A 625 60.44 -16.87 -26.21
N VAL A 626 60.86 -15.99 -25.31
CA VAL A 626 60.93 -16.31 -23.87
C VAL A 626 59.54 -16.13 -23.28
N VAL A 627 58.92 -17.22 -22.83
CA VAL A 627 57.61 -17.17 -22.17
C VAL A 627 57.83 -17.06 -20.67
N LEU A 628 57.46 -15.91 -20.10
CA LEU A 628 57.49 -15.69 -18.65
C LEU A 628 56.09 -15.87 -18.10
N ASP A 629 55.91 -16.92 -17.30
CA ASP A 629 54.70 -17.15 -16.56
C ASP A 629 54.76 -16.36 -15.25
N ILE A 630 53.99 -15.28 -15.21
CA ILE A 630 53.98 -14.30 -14.12
C ILE A 630 53.00 -14.67 -13.01
N ARG A 631 52.42 -15.87 -13.07
CA ARG A 631 51.54 -16.38 -12.02
C ARG A 631 52.30 -16.90 -10.82
N GLU A 632 51.60 -17.05 -9.71
CA GLU A 632 52.22 -17.58 -8.49
C GLU A 632 52.67 -19.05 -8.71
N PRO A 633 53.70 -19.54 -8.00
CA PRO A 633 54.24 -20.89 -8.22
C PRO A 633 53.19 -21.99 -8.10
N ARG A 634 52.18 -21.79 -7.24
CA ARG A 634 51.03 -22.70 -7.09
C ARG A 634 50.14 -22.78 -8.33
N GLU A 635 49.95 -21.67 -9.04
CA GLU A 635 49.17 -21.61 -10.27
C GLU A 635 49.94 -22.26 -11.42
N TYR A 636 51.25 -21.97 -11.48
CA TYR A 636 52.17 -22.52 -12.47
C TYR A 636 52.28 -24.06 -12.39
N LYS A 637 52.45 -24.60 -11.17
CA LYS A 637 52.56 -26.04 -10.95
C LYS A 637 51.34 -26.82 -11.43
N ARG A 638 50.14 -26.24 -11.31
CA ARG A 638 48.88 -26.89 -11.73
C ARG A 638 48.78 -27.08 -13.24
N SER A 639 49.21 -26.08 -14.01
CA SER A 639 49.13 -26.05 -15.48
C SER A 639 49.91 -24.82 -15.96
N HIS A 640 50.80 -24.96 -16.94
CA HIS A 640 51.50 -23.87 -17.59
C HIS A 640 51.84 -24.19 -19.05
N ILE A 641 52.20 -23.17 -19.85
CA ILE A 641 52.62 -23.37 -21.24
C ILE A 641 53.98 -24.11 -21.27
N PRO A 642 54.17 -25.16 -22.09
CA PRO A 642 55.46 -25.84 -22.18
C PRO A 642 56.60 -24.86 -22.49
N GLN A 643 57.74 -25.03 -21.81
CA GLN A 643 58.93 -24.16 -21.88
C GLN A 643 58.78 -22.76 -21.26
N ALA A 644 57.64 -22.46 -20.63
CA ALA A 644 57.51 -21.24 -19.84
C ALA A 644 58.44 -21.27 -18.62
N GLN A 645 58.86 -20.09 -18.17
CA GLN A 645 59.62 -19.93 -16.93
C GLN A 645 58.75 -19.22 -15.90
N ASN A 646 58.58 -19.83 -14.72
CA ASN A 646 57.83 -19.17 -13.65
C ASN A 646 58.63 -18.03 -13.03
N LEU A 647 58.16 -16.81 -13.25
CA LEU A 647 58.72 -15.61 -12.62
C LEU A 647 57.56 -14.77 -12.09
N PRO A 648 57.05 -15.08 -10.89
CA PRO A 648 55.91 -14.38 -10.29
C PRO A 648 56.14 -12.88 -10.22
N PHE A 649 55.07 -12.09 -10.36
CA PHE A 649 55.18 -10.63 -10.37
C PHE A 649 55.90 -10.07 -9.13
N SER A 650 55.67 -10.66 -7.95
CA SER A 650 56.37 -10.31 -6.71
C SER A 650 57.90 -10.40 -6.84
N LYS A 651 58.39 -11.46 -7.49
CA LYS A 651 59.82 -11.61 -7.78
C LYS A 651 60.29 -10.58 -8.80
N ILE A 652 59.54 -10.34 -9.88
CA ILE A 652 59.86 -9.32 -10.90
C ILE A 652 60.04 -7.93 -10.29
N ILE A 653 59.23 -7.59 -9.28
CA ILE A 653 59.31 -6.30 -8.62
C ILE A 653 60.56 -6.19 -7.74
N SER A 654 60.88 -7.25 -7.00
CA SER A 654 62.04 -7.28 -6.10
C SER A 654 63.37 -7.47 -6.83
N GLN A 655 63.35 -8.21 -7.94
CA GLN A 655 64.48 -8.64 -8.74
C GLN A 655 64.01 -8.71 -10.20
N PRO A 656 64.02 -7.58 -10.93
CA PRO A 656 63.64 -7.59 -12.33
C PRO A 656 64.54 -8.59 -13.10
N PRO A 657 63.98 -9.35 -14.06
CA PRO A 657 64.79 -10.25 -14.87
C PRO A 657 65.90 -9.46 -15.56
N GLU A 658 67.06 -10.04 -15.87
CA GLU A 658 68.03 -9.33 -16.71
C GLU A 658 67.41 -9.06 -18.09
N ALA A 659 67.58 -7.85 -18.63
CA ALA A 659 66.98 -7.45 -19.90
C ALA A 659 67.38 -8.45 -21.01
N PRO A 660 66.44 -9.22 -21.59
CA PRO A 660 66.77 -10.15 -22.65
C PRO A 660 67.05 -9.33 -23.91
N SER A 661 68.32 -9.03 -24.20
CA SER A 661 68.69 -8.12 -25.28
C SER A 661 68.48 -8.71 -26.68
N ASP A 662 68.23 -10.03 -26.80
CA ASP A 662 68.28 -10.70 -28.11
C ASP A 662 66.98 -11.46 -28.50
N ARG A 663 65.96 -11.56 -27.64
CA ARG A 663 64.73 -12.36 -27.90
C ARG A 663 63.43 -11.70 -27.43
N PRO A 664 62.31 -11.87 -28.16
CA PRO A 664 61.00 -11.37 -27.73
C PRO A 664 60.52 -12.10 -26.47
N VAL A 665 59.94 -11.33 -25.54
CA VAL A 665 59.38 -11.84 -24.27
C VAL A 665 57.87 -11.84 -24.33
N VAL A 666 57.24 -12.93 -23.90
CA VAL A 666 55.78 -13.09 -23.84
C VAL A 666 55.36 -13.30 -22.39
N LEU A 667 54.55 -12.39 -21.85
CA LEU A 667 54.06 -12.47 -20.48
C LEU A 667 52.73 -13.22 -20.38
N VAL A 668 52.70 -14.26 -19.54
CA VAL A 668 51.53 -15.14 -19.38
C VAL A 668 51.01 -15.09 -17.95
N GLY A 669 49.83 -14.49 -17.80
CA GLY A 669 49.00 -14.54 -16.60
C GLY A 669 47.84 -15.53 -16.77
N ARG A 670 46.99 -15.67 -15.74
CA ARG A 670 45.76 -16.47 -15.86
C ARG A 670 44.86 -15.90 -16.97
N THR A 671 44.70 -14.58 -16.93
CA THR A 671 44.15 -13.72 -17.97
C THR A 671 45.19 -12.66 -18.34
N SER A 672 44.93 -11.86 -19.37
CA SER A 672 45.85 -10.78 -19.79
C SER A 672 45.96 -9.62 -18.77
N ARG A 673 45.13 -9.56 -17.72
CA ARG A 673 45.11 -8.45 -16.75
C ARG A 673 46.43 -8.32 -15.98
N ARG A 674 46.88 -9.42 -15.36
CA ARG A 674 48.16 -9.43 -14.61
C ARG A 674 49.33 -9.15 -15.56
N SER A 675 49.29 -9.71 -16.77
CA SER A 675 50.32 -9.49 -17.80
C SER A 675 50.42 -8.02 -18.22
N ARG A 676 49.31 -7.30 -18.32
CA ARG A 676 49.31 -5.86 -18.61
C ARG A 676 50.01 -5.05 -17.52
N ARG A 677 49.71 -5.33 -16.25
CA ARG A 677 50.38 -4.67 -15.11
C ARG A 677 51.90 -4.91 -15.14
N VAL A 678 52.32 -6.16 -15.38
CA VAL A 678 53.76 -6.50 -15.43
C VAL A 678 54.43 -5.88 -16.66
N ALA A 679 53.79 -5.92 -17.83
CA ALA A 679 54.31 -5.31 -19.04
C ALA A 679 54.49 -3.80 -18.89
N GLN A 680 53.52 -3.08 -18.32
CA GLN A 680 53.66 -1.64 -18.03
C GLN A 680 54.79 -1.36 -17.04
N TYR A 681 54.93 -2.19 -16.01
CA TYR A 681 56.01 -2.07 -15.03
C TYR A 681 57.40 -2.26 -15.66
N LEU A 682 57.52 -3.22 -16.59
CA LEU A 682 58.76 -3.52 -17.30
C LEU A 682 59.06 -2.50 -18.41
N GLN A 683 58.07 -2.07 -19.19
CA GLN A 683 58.25 -1.02 -20.22
C GLN A 683 58.78 0.28 -19.61
N LYS A 684 58.27 0.70 -18.44
CA LYS A 684 58.81 1.86 -17.69
C LYS A 684 60.27 1.73 -17.26
N ARG A 685 60.84 0.52 -17.31
CA ARG A 685 62.25 0.21 -17.01
C ARG A 685 63.09 -0.08 -18.25
N GLY A 686 62.58 0.22 -19.46
CA GLY A 686 63.32 0.10 -20.72
C GLY A 686 63.23 -1.29 -21.38
N TYR A 687 62.18 -2.06 -21.12
CA TYR A 687 61.94 -3.32 -21.81
C TYR A 687 60.99 -3.11 -23.00
N ASP A 688 61.55 -2.99 -24.19
CA ASP A 688 60.78 -2.61 -25.39
C ASP A 688 60.22 -3.80 -26.19
N ASN A 689 60.77 -5.01 -26.01
CA ASN A 689 60.39 -6.21 -26.75
C ASN A 689 59.50 -7.17 -25.94
N ILE A 690 58.42 -6.62 -25.35
CA ILE A 690 57.46 -7.36 -24.54
C ILE A 690 56.11 -7.44 -25.26
N SER A 691 55.55 -8.64 -25.27
CA SER A 691 54.17 -8.90 -25.68
C SER A 691 53.39 -9.67 -24.61
N ILE A 692 52.07 -9.63 -24.68
CA ILE A 692 51.17 -10.34 -23.78
C ILE A 692 50.40 -11.39 -24.55
N LEU A 693 50.27 -12.59 -23.97
CA LEU A 693 49.37 -13.60 -24.52
C LEU A 693 47.92 -13.12 -24.42
N GLU A 694 47.26 -13.00 -25.57
CA GLU A 694 45.85 -12.64 -25.66
C GLU A 694 44.98 -13.69 -24.95
N GLY A 695 44.11 -13.23 -24.05
CA GLY A 695 43.29 -14.12 -23.21
C GLY A 695 44.04 -14.88 -22.11
N GLY A 696 45.38 -14.80 -22.06
CA GLY A 696 46.21 -15.46 -21.04
C GLY A 696 46.20 -16.99 -21.15
N LEU A 697 46.59 -17.68 -20.06
CA LEU A 697 46.58 -19.15 -20.06
C LEU A 697 45.17 -19.72 -20.26
N GLN A 698 44.12 -19.02 -19.84
CA GLN A 698 42.76 -19.51 -20.04
C GLN A 698 42.41 -19.67 -21.52
N ALA A 699 42.82 -18.73 -22.38
CA ALA A 699 42.64 -18.86 -23.82
C ALA A 699 43.51 -19.98 -24.43
N TRP A 700 44.71 -20.20 -23.88
CA TRP A 700 45.56 -21.34 -24.27
C TRP A 700 44.90 -22.69 -23.95
N GLU A 701 44.32 -22.82 -22.75
CA GLU A 701 43.59 -24.03 -22.32
C GLU A 701 42.31 -24.23 -23.15
N ASN A 702 41.56 -23.16 -23.43
CA ASN A 702 40.36 -23.23 -24.27
C ASN A 702 40.65 -23.58 -25.74
N ALA A 703 41.87 -23.37 -26.21
CA ALA A 703 42.32 -23.77 -27.54
C ALA A 703 42.78 -25.24 -27.60
N ASP A 704 42.57 -26.02 -26.53
CA ASP A 704 42.99 -27.42 -26.38
C ASP A 704 44.49 -27.64 -26.67
N LEU A 705 45.32 -26.64 -26.40
CA LEU A 705 46.77 -26.73 -26.56
C LEU A 705 47.43 -27.39 -25.36
N LEU A 706 48.50 -28.14 -25.62
CA LEU A 706 49.29 -28.83 -24.61
C LEU A 706 49.73 -27.88 -23.48
N THR A 707 49.47 -28.29 -22.25
CA THR A 707 50.00 -27.67 -21.03
C THR A 707 50.92 -28.65 -20.32
N ALA A 708 51.92 -28.11 -19.63
CA ALA A 708 52.79 -28.86 -18.74
C ALA A 708 52.27 -28.76 -17.30
N VAL A 709 52.50 -29.82 -16.52
CA VAL A 709 52.13 -29.92 -15.12
C VAL A 709 53.37 -30.36 -14.35
N ASP A 710 53.75 -29.61 -13.32
CA ASP A 710 54.90 -29.94 -12.49
C ASP A 710 54.45 -30.75 -11.28
N PHE A 711 54.62 -32.07 -11.35
CA PHE A 711 54.48 -32.96 -10.20
C PHE A 711 55.73 -32.84 -9.32
N SER A 712 55.73 -31.88 -8.41
CA SER A 712 56.74 -31.76 -7.34
C SER A 712 56.11 -31.47 -5.98
#